data_AF-A0A8J4QSR1-F1
#
_entry.id   AF-A0A8J4QSR1-F1
#
_cell.length_a   1.000
_cell.length_b   1.000
_cell.length_c   1.000
_cell.angle_alpha   90.00
_cell.angle_beta   90.00
_cell.angle_gamma   90.00
#
_symmetry.space_group_name_H-M   'P 1'
#
loop_
_entity.id
_entity.type
_entity.pdbx_description
1 polymer ?
#
loop_
_entity_poly.entity_id
_entity_poly.type
_entity_poly.pdbx_seq_one_letter_code
_entity_poly.pdbx_strand_id
1 'polypeptide(L)'
;MTGKKKRSSAPLPPPSSSEPALSSSSSSSSSSLSNECNRVFGILHNGNYSKALEAAKSLVSLHPDSALVHKDIAISISDTSSVRRHEHVASALYFSKAALVLSPDSISFPMLRAVVLLTNEQYDSTIQECESALSIKNPLDPMQDNLGIVQYTPLESTLESRVGKVRTKLRELIAKAKKYKFKKLVEDNSLADVNEEFRALLEMKAEMSTRLENVRQSLVELPSPSTSRKLLKKVLLNVDAITRARAYWNNEMSLEAKKELLSVRVDANFDKNKSMGMKAKEVLAEAVEYAKEMKNWKFSTCCCCGERFLDEELNMEHIKSAHLGTLSEELQSVVPRILPKSEIEIGDWKPVDVDAAVKLIEDLPRNESGDQGQDKGKSQDLKLENWPYCNDTNRDEMIKRIWTILQVLIGVKCFAQSHLYMLLDLILEMLKNRIPETLLKQHWMNRTLVSVLFLDEPELISVREFIEEELEISCGLGGVYSCFTMDNAMDDLTISHERIIFSNDLSHLILLLDETSAKASRSVDESRNACQEYRDDIVQWLYMGSEPIGEQLEEWANYRKASKNLGMELFMIIESEFRRLQKICERKYKYLREEKLWLDMEGICLEEDKRREEISGNPQSYKSLLLKRQKRLRWRKVMMRWIAWSWIS
;
A
#
# COMPACT_ATOMS: atom_id res chain seq x y z
N MET A 1 -22.72 -64.17 -9.02
CA MET A 1 -23.15 -65.40 -8.32
C MET A 1 -21.97 -65.87 -7.48
N THR A 2 -21.92 -65.48 -6.20
CA THR A 2 -22.13 -66.35 -5.02
C THR A 2 -20.99 -67.35 -4.74
N GLY A 3 -20.29 -67.18 -3.61
CA GLY A 3 -19.46 -68.24 -3.02
C GLY A 3 -18.64 -67.80 -1.80
N LYS A 4 -19.17 -68.00 -0.59
CA LYS A 4 -18.55 -67.76 0.73
C LYS A 4 -17.68 -68.94 1.20
N LYS A 5 -16.55 -68.61 1.87
CA LYS A 5 -15.89 -69.18 3.08
C LYS A 5 -16.14 -70.64 3.54
N LYS A 6 -15.05 -71.37 3.88
CA LYS A 6 -14.64 -71.89 5.23
C LYS A 6 -13.32 -72.72 5.15
N ARG A 7 -12.28 -72.39 5.92
CA ARG A 7 -11.77 -72.98 7.20
C ARG A 7 -11.18 -74.41 7.15
N SER A 8 -9.91 -74.54 7.55
CA SER A 8 -9.34 -75.69 8.28
C SER A 8 -8.15 -75.19 9.16
N SER A 9 -7.77 -75.97 10.17
CA SER A 9 -7.30 -75.56 11.51
C SER A 9 -5.98 -76.22 11.98
N ALA A 10 -5.15 -75.44 12.71
CA ALA A 10 -4.29 -75.70 13.93
C ALA A 10 -3.29 -76.89 13.97
N PRO A 11 -2.13 -76.84 14.70
CA PRO A 11 -2.08 -76.77 16.19
C PRO A 11 -0.91 -75.97 16.86
N LEU A 12 -1.04 -75.74 18.18
CA LEU A 12 -0.13 -75.08 19.15
C LEU A 12 1.04 -75.97 19.64
N PRO A 13 2.10 -75.36 20.24
CA PRO A 13 2.67 -75.88 21.51
C PRO A 13 3.02 -74.72 22.52
N PRO A 14 3.69 -74.95 23.69
CA PRO A 14 3.13 -74.82 25.06
C PRO A 14 3.68 -73.61 25.87
N PRO A 15 3.25 -73.40 27.14
CA PRO A 15 3.36 -72.12 27.83
C PRO A 15 4.67 -71.93 28.61
N SER A 16 5.16 -70.69 28.62
CA SER A 16 6.27 -70.20 29.44
C SER A 16 5.79 -69.72 30.83
N SER A 17 6.52 -70.13 31.85
CA SER A 17 6.38 -69.82 33.28
C SER A 17 6.71 -68.35 33.62
N SER A 18 5.89 -67.79 34.53
CA SER A 18 6.01 -66.69 35.52
C SER A 18 7.42 -66.13 35.81
N GLU A 19 7.69 -64.89 36.24
CA GLU A 19 7.06 -63.59 36.64
C GLU A 19 8.28 -62.67 37.06
N PRO A 20 8.18 -61.36 37.45
CA PRO A 20 7.01 -60.56 37.76
C PRO A 20 6.92 -59.20 37.04
N ALA A 21 5.70 -58.65 37.10
CA ALA A 21 5.33 -57.31 36.67
C ALA A 21 6.01 -56.20 37.50
N LEU A 22 6.38 -55.11 36.83
CA LEU A 22 6.48 -53.79 37.45
C LEU A 22 6.12 -52.68 36.44
N SER A 23 5.15 -51.87 36.89
CA SER A 23 4.75 -50.53 36.42
C SER A 23 3.99 -50.35 35.10
N SER A 24 2.70 -50.62 35.15
CA SER A 24 1.65 -50.02 34.31
C SER A 24 1.05 -48.75 34.96
N SER A 25 1.89 -47.85 35.49
CA SER A 25 1.46 -46.68 36.29
C SER A 25 1.73 -45.31 35.65
N SER A 26 2.29 -45.25 34.43
CA SER A 26 2.63 -43.99 33.76
C SER A 26 1.55 -43.43 32.84
N SER A 27 0.56 -44.23 32.43
CA SER A 27 -0.49 -43.81 31.49
C SER A 27 -1.76 -43.24 32.16
N SER A 28 -2.02 -43.59 33.42
CA SER A 28 -3.20 -43.10 34.15
C SER A 28 -3.00 -41.68 34.70
N SER A 29 -1.79 -41.37 35.17
CA SER A 29 -1.40 -40.07 35.76
C SER A 29 -1.34 -38.92 34.74
N SER A 30 -0.92 -39.18 33.51
CA SER A 30 -0.91 -38.18 32.43
C SER A 30 -2.32 -37.80 31.96
N SER A 31 -3.25 -38.76 31.94
CA SER A 31 -4.65 -38.52 31.58
C SER A 31 -5.41 -37.73 32.64
N SER A 32 -5.13 -37.97 33.94
CA SER A 32 -5.71 -37.19 35.04
C SER A 32 -5.18 -35.75 35.08
N LEU A 33 -3.89 -35.55 34.79
CA LEU A 33 -3.26 -34.24 34.70
C LEU A 33 -3.86 -33.38 33.57
N SER A 34 -4.02 -33.97 32.38
CA SER A 34 -4.63 -33.28 31.24
C SER A 34 -6.08 -32.85 31.52
N ASN A 35 -6.86 -33.72 32.16
CA ASN A 35 -8.24 -33.40 32.57
C ASN A 35 -8.31 -32.25 33.58
N GLU A 36 -7.33 -32.16 34.48
CA GLU A 36 -7.26 -31.12 35.49
C GLU A 36 -6.80 -29.77 34.91
N CYS A 37 -5.87 -29.76 33.96
CA CYS A 37 -5.55 -28.58 33.15
C CYS A 37 -6.77 -28.10 32.35
N ASN A 38 -7.52 -29.02 31.72
CA ASN A 38 -8.75 -28.70 30.99
C ASN A 38 -9.85 -28.15 31.91
N ARG A 39 -9.89 -28.57 33.19
CA ARG A 39 -10.79 -28.00 34.20
C ARG A 39 -10.45 -26.53 34.48
N VAL A 40 -9.17 -26.18 34.63
CA VAL A 40 -8.72 -24.79 34.78
C VAL A 40 -9.10 -23.97 33.55
N PHE A 41 -8.86 -24.49 32.35
CA PHE A 41 -9.26 -23.84 31.09
C PHE A 41 -10.78 -23.59 31.01
N GLY A 42 -11.61 -24.57 31.36
CA GLY A 42 -13.07 -24.42 31.35
C GLY A 42 -13.57 -23.35 32.32
N ILE A 43 -12.95 -23.20 33.50
CA ILE A 43 -13.30 -22.16 34.47
C ILE A 43 -12.90 -20.76 33.94
N LEU A 44 -11.74 -20.66 33.27
CA LEU A 44 -11.27 -19.43 32.63
C LEU A 44 -12.20 -18.98 31.49
N HIS A 45 -12.63 -19.91 30.64
CA HIS A 45 -13.55 -19.61 29.54
C HIS A 45 -14.93 -19.15 30.03
N ASN A 46 -15.35 -19.61 31.22
CA ASN A 46 -16.59 -19.17 31.86
C ASN A 46 -16.47 -17.81 32.58
N GLY A 47 -15.33 -17.11 32.45
CA GLY A 47 -15.11 -15.76 32.99
C GLY A 47 -14.84 -15.69 34.49
N ASN A 48 -14.60 -16.84 35.16
CA ASN A 48 -14.42 -16.89 36.62
C ASN A 48 -12.94 -16.99 37.01
N TYR A 49 -12.21 -15.88 36.83
CA TYR A 49 -10.75 -15.85 36.93
C TYR A 49 -10.20 -16.18 38.32
N SER A 50 -10.82 -15.69 39.40
CA SER A 50 -10.34 -15.94 40.76
C SER A 50 -10.35 -17.43 41.10
N LYS A 51 -11.46 -18.13 40.78
CA LYS A 51 -11.59 -19.57 40.96
C LYS A 51 -10.63 -20.37 40.07
N ALA A 52 -10.41 -19.90 38.84
CA ALA A 52 -9.42 -20.51 37.95
C ALA A 52 -8.00 -20.39 38.49
N LEU A 53 -7.63 -19.23 39.04
CA LEU A 53 -6.30 -19.01 39.60
C LEU A 53 -6.09 -19.83 40.89
N GLU A 54 -7.11 -19.98 41.72
CA GLU A 54 -7.07 -20.89 42.88
C GLU A 54 -6.89 -22.35 42.43
N ALA A 55 -7.66 -22.80 41.43
CA ALA A 55 -7.52 -24.13 40.86
C ALA A 55 -6.12 -24.34 40.24
N ALA A 56 -5.59 -23.34 39.54
CA ALA A 56 -4.24 -23.36 38.97
C ALA A 56 -3.16 -23.45 40.05
N LYS A 57 -3.27 -22.66 41.13
CA LYS A 57 -2.32 -22.72 42.27
C LYS A 57 -2.40 -24.06 42.99
N SER A 58 -3.60 -24.60 43.17
CA SER A 58 -3.79 -25.95 43.74
C SER A 58 -3.15 -27.01 42.84
N LEU A 59 -3.32 -26.92 41.53
CA LEU A 59 -2.71 -27.84 40.56
C LEU A 59 -1.17 -27.78 40.58
N VAL A 60 -0.61 -26.57 40.62
CA VAL A 60 0.85 -26.38 40.76
C VAL A 60 1.36 -26.89 42.10
N SER A 61 0.60 -26.74 43.19
CA SER A 61 1.00 -27.29 44.49
C SER A 61 1.06 -28.82 44.52
N LEU A 62 0.26 -29.49 43.68
CA LEU A 62 0.28 -30.94 43.50
C LEU A 62 1.42 -31.40 42.58
N HIS A 63 1.87 -30.52 41.67
CA HIS A 63 2.90 -30.83 40.67
C HIS A 63 3.92 -29.68 40.51
N PRO A 64 4.69 -29.33 41.57
CA PRO A 64 5.54 -28.15 41.59
C PRO A 64 6.70 -28.21 40.59
N ASP A 65 7.19 -29.42 40.28
CA ASP A 65 8.32 -29.62 39.37
C ASP A 65 7.89 -29.85 37.90
N SER A 66 6.59 -29.76 37.59
CA SER A 66 6.07 -30.04 36.25
C SER A 66 6.04 -28.79 35.38
N ALA A 67 7.06 -28.62 34.53
CA ALA A 67 7.12 -27.53 33.56
C ALA A 67 5.89 -27.52 32.62
N LEU A 68 5.35 -28.68 32.27
CA LEU A 68 4.16 -28.81 31.41
C LEU A 68 2.89 -28.27 32.06
N VAL A 69 2.70 -28.47 33.37
CA VAL A 69 1.55 -27.92 34.12
C VAL A 69 1.63 -26.40 34.15
N HIS A 70 2.82 -25.84 34.45
CA HIS A 70 3.06 -24.41 34.39
C HIS A 70 2.80 -23.82 33.00
N LYS A 71 3.23 -24.52 31.94
CA LYS A 71 2.99 -24.16 30.53
C LYS A 71 1.50 -24.17 30.16
N ASP A 72 0.78 -25.25 30.47
CA ASP A 72 -0.65 -25.38 30.15
C ASP A 72 -1.50 -24.31 30.85
N ILE A 73 -1.17 -23.99 32.11
CA ILE A 73 -1.82 -22.91 32.86
C ILE A 73 -1.51 -21.55 32.21
N ALA A 74 -0.25 -21.29 31.82
CA ALA A 74 0.13 -20.04 31.16
C ALA A 74 -0.65 -19.83 29.84
N ILE A 75 -0.74 -20.86 29.00
CA ILE A 75 -1.53 -20.83 27.75
C ILE A 75 -3.01 -20.60 28.04
N SER A 76 -3.57 -21.34 29.00
CA SER A 76 -4.99 -21.22 29.34
C SER A 76 -5.35 -19.80 29.81
N ILE A 77 -4.45 -19.15 30.55
CA ILE A 77 -4.63 -17.76 31.00
C ILE A 77 -4.49 -16.78 29.83
N SER A 78 -3.51 -16.97 28.93
CA SER A 78 -3.29 -16.09 27.78
C SER A 78 -4.41 -16.16 26.73
N ASP A 79 -5.01 -17.33 26.53
CA ASP A 79 -6.04 -17.58 25.52
C ASP A 79 -7.43 -17.07 25.91
N THR A 80 -7.58 -16.53 27.12
CA THR A 80 -8.86 -15.92 27.52
C THR A 80 -9.18 -14.71 26.62
N SER A 81 -10.26 -14.82 25.85
CA SER A 81 -10.79 -13.79 24.95
C SER A 81 -11.40 -12.58 25.69
N SER A 82 -11.17 -12.46 27.00
CA SER A 82 -11.85 -11.50 27.85
C SER A 82 -11.27 -10.08 27.77
N VAL A 83 -12.14 -9.09 27.96
CA VAL A 83 -11.84 -7.64 28.10
C VAL A 83 -10.79 -7.35 29.19
N ARG A 84 -10.50 -8.31 30.07
CA ARG A 84 -9.56 -8.18 31.21
C ARG A 84 -8.22 -8.88 31.01
N ARG A 85 -7.84 -9.20 29.76
CA ARG A 85 -6.55 -9.84 29.43
C ARG A 85 -5.37 -9.21 30.18
N HIS A 86 -5.31 -7.87 30.22
CA HIS A 86 -4.27 -7.09 30.91
C HIS A 86 -4.16 -7.37 32.43
N GLU A 87 -5.26 -7.67 33.13
CA GLU A 87 -5.25 -7.97 34.57
C GLU A 87 -4.61 -9.33 34.87
N HIS A 88 -4.50 -10.19 33.86
CA HIS A 88 -4.15 -11.60 34.01
C HIS A 88 -2.77 -11.94 33.40
N VAL A 89 -2.20 -11.02 32.61
CA VAL A 89 -0.85 -11.14 32.03
C VAL A 89 0.21 -11.44 33.09
N ALA A 90 0.16 -10.77 34.26
CA ALA A 90 1.13 -11.01 35.32
C ALA A 90 1.16 -12.48 35.79
N SER A 91 0.01 -13.15 35.80
CA SER A 91 -0.07 -14.57 36.15
C SER A 91 0.45 -15.45 35.01
N ALA A 92 0.10 -15.14 33.75
CA ALA A 92 0.65 -15.87 32.60
C ALA A 92 2.20 -15.74 32.50
N LEU A 93 2.74 -14.55 32.79
CA LEU A 93 4.19 -14.32 32.88
C LEU A 93 4.82 -15.08 34.04
N TYR A 94 4.15 -15.15 35.19
CA TYR A 94 4.61 -15.95 36.33
C TYR A 94 4.70 -17.44 35.97
N PHE A 95 3.64 -18.02 35.41
CA PHE A 95 3.59 -19.45 35.09
C PHE A 95 4.52 -19.80 33.91
N SER A 96 4.61 -18.96 32.88
CA SER A 96 5.56 -19.18 31.77
C SER A 96 7.03 -19.07 32.23
N LYS A 97 7.35 -18.13 33.12
CA LYS A 97 8.69 -18.04 33.73
C LYS A 97 9.01 -19.26 34.58
N ALA A 98 8.05 -19.76 35.36
CA ALA A 98 8.23 -20.98 36.14
C ALA A 98 8.50 -22.20 35.24
N ALA A 99 7.76 -22.35 34.13
CA ALA A 99 8.03 -23.41 33.15
C ALA A 99 9.45 -23.33 32.57
N LEU A 100 9.92 -22.12 32.24
CA LEU A 100 11.27 -21.89 31.76
C LEU A 100 12.36 -22.23 32.79
N VAL A 101 12.16 -21.86 34.07
CA VAL A 101 13.12 -22.19 35.14
C VAL A 101 13.21 -23.70 35.36
N LEU A 102 12.09 -24.42 35.23
CA LEU A 102 12.03 -25.87 35.38
C LEU A 102 12.61 -26.62 34.18
N SER A 103 12.67 -26.00 32.99
CA SER A 103 13.26 -26.58 31.77
C SER A 103 13.99 -25.52 30.94
N PRO A 104 15.23 -25.17 31.34
CA PRO A 104 15.99 -24.08 30.70
C PRO A 104 16.46 -24.42 29.27
N ASP A 105 16.54 -25.70 28.94
CA ASP A 105 16.98 -26.17 27.61
C ASP A 105 15.83 -26.24 26.58
N SER A 106 14.59 -25.93 26.98
CA SER A 106 13.46 -25.83 26.05
C SER A 106 13.53 -24.51 25.28
N ILE A 107 13.55 -24.60 23.95
CA ILE A 107 13.39 -23.42 23.06
C ILE A 107 11.93 -22.94 22.98
N SER A 108 10.99 -23.80 23.39
CA SER A 108 9.55 -23.59 23.28
C SER A 108 9.02 -22.69 24.40
N PHE A 109 9.48 -22.86 25.64
CA PHE A 109 8.98 -22.05 26.78
C PHE A 109 9.36 -20.57 26.72
N PRO A 110 10.58 -20.18 26.29
CA PRO A 110 10.87 -18.78 25.98
C PRO A 110 9.95 -18.21 24.89
N MET A 111 9.64 -18.99 23.85
CA MET A 111 8.72 -18.58 22.78
C MET A 111 7.31 -18.31 23.33
N LEU A 112 6.78 -19.20 24.19
CA LEU A 112 5.50 -18.99 24.86
C LEU A 112 5.50 -17.69 25.67
N ARG A 113 6.55 -17.47 26.46
CA ARG A 113 6.70 -16.24 27.26
C ARG A 113 6.79 -15.00 26.37
N ALA A 114 7.53 -15.06 25.26
CA ALA A 114 7.63 -13.98 24.29
C ALA A 114 6.28 -13.63 23.64
N VAL A 115 5.44 -14.62 23.32
CA VAL A 115 4.07 -14.38 22.83
C VAL A 115 3.25 -13.60 23.87
N VAL A 116 3.30 -14.01 25.14
CA VAL A 116 2.59 -13.30 26.23
C VAL A 116 3.11 -11.87 26.40
N LEU A 117 4.43 -11.67 26.37
CA LEU A 117 5.05 -10.35 26.46
C LEU A 117 4.62 -9.44 25.29
N LEU A 118 4.58 -9.98 24.07
CA LEU A 118 4.16 -9.25 22.87
C LEU A 118 2.70 -8.80 22.96
N THR A 119 1.81 -9.69 23.43
CA THR A 119 0.39 -9.35 23.62
C THR A 119 0.14 -8.26 24.67
N ASN A 120 1.13 -8.02 25.54
CA ASN A 120 1.10 -6.99 26.56
C ASN A 120 1.98 -5.77 26.20
N GLU A 121 2.31 -5.61 24.91
CA GLU A 121 3.11 -4.50 24.37
C GLU A 121 4.50 -4.34 25.01
N GLN A 122 5.06 -5.41 25.61
CA GLN A 122 6.42 -5.39 26.16
C GLN A 122 7.43 -5.79 25.09
N TYR A 123 7.65 -4.89 24.13
CA TYR A 123 8.43 -5.18 22.93
C TYR A 123 9.91 -5.49 23.21
N ASP A 124 10.59 -4.69 24.02
CA ASP A 124 12.02 -4.90 24.35
C ASP A 124 12.23 -6.24 25.08
N SER A 125 11.37 -6.54 26.05
CA SER A 125 11.39 -7.83 26.76
C SER A 125 11.12 -9.00 25.82
N THR A 126 10.23 -8.83 24.84
CA THR A 126 9.94 -9.86 23.82
C THR A 126 11.17 -10.15 22.97
N ILE A 127 11.84 -9.10 22.48
CA ILE A 127 13.06 -9.23 21.66
C ILE A 127 14.15 -9.96 22.44
N GLN A 128 14.42 -9.51 23.67
CA GLN A 128 15.45 -10.11 24.53
C GLN A 128 15.18 -11.58 24.81
N GLU A 129 13.93 -11.95 25.10
CA GLU A 129 13.55 -13.33 25.38
C GLU A 129 13.74 -14.23 24.15
N CYS A 130 13.33 -13.75 22.97
CA CYS A 130 13.51 -14.49 21.72
C CYS A 130 14.99 -14.64 21.33
N GLU A 131 15.80 -13.60 21.47
CA GLU A 131 17.25 -13.64 21.19
C GLU A 131 17.98 -14.62 22.12
N SER A 132 17.57 -14.63 23.40
CA SER A 132 18.08 -15.60 24.39
C SER A 132 17.72 -17.03 23.98
N ALA A 133 16.49 -17.27 23.51
CA ALA A 133 16.03 -18.56 23.04
C ALA A 133 16.77 -19.05 21.78
N LEU A 134 17.05 -18.14 20.84
CA LEU A 134 17.83 -18.43 19.63
C LEU A 134 19.29 -18.80 19.93
N SER A 135 19.83 -18.35 21.07
CA SER A 135 21.20 -18.62 21.51
C SER A 135 21.39 -20.02 22.14
N ILE A 136 20.31 -20.79 22.34
CA ILE A 136 20.37 -22.15 22.89
C ILE A 136 21.00 -23.09 21.86
N LYS A 137 22.18 -23.64 22.21
CA LYS A 137 22.97 -24.52 21.32
C LYS A 137 22.31 -25.88 21.09
N ASN A 138 21.82 -26.50 22.16
CA ASN A 138 21.24 -27.85 22.14
C ASN A 138 19.81 -27.84 22.71
N PRO A 139 18.83 -27.36 21.94
CA PRO A 139 17.46 -27.28 22.43
C PRO A 139 16.82 -28.66 22.56
N LEU A 140 16.00 -28.84 23.61
CA LEU A 140 15.11 -29.99 23.74
C LEU A 140 14.10 -30.03 22.59
N ASP A 141 13.61 -31.24 22.30
CA ASP A 141 12.65 -31.45 21.21
C ASP A 141 11.35 -30.69 21.46
N PRO A 142 10.98 -29.71 20.61
CA PRO A 142 9.77 -28.93 20.77
C PRO A 142 8.47 -29.76 20.78
N MET A 143 8.50 -30.99 20.24
CA MET A 143 7.35 -31.90 20.33
C MET A 143 7.05 -32.33 21.77
N GLN A 144 8.07 -32.40 22.64
CA GLN A 144 7.88 -32.79 24.05
C GLN A 144 7.14 -31.70 24.84
N ASP A 145 7.28 -30.44 24.42
CA ASP A 145 6.66 -29.30 25.10
C ASP A 145 5.17 -29.13 24.72
N ASN A 146 4.75 -29.69 23.57
CA ASN A 146 3.37 -29.67 23.05
C ASN A 146 2.64 -28.33 23.26
N LEU A 147 3.20 -27.25 22.72
CA LEU A 147 2.67 -25.90 22.90
C LEU A 147 1.40 -25.60 22.09
N GLY A 148 1.13 -26.35 21.02
CA GLY A 148 0.04 -26.02 20.07
C GLY A 148 0.25 -24.72 19.26
N ILE A 149 1.24 -23.90 19.60
CA ILE A 149 1.60 -22.64 18.92
C ILE A 149 2.22 -22.87 17.53
N VAL A 150 2.92 -24.00 17.36
CA VAL A 150 3.52 -24.43 16.09
C VAL A 150 2.86 -25.75 15.69
N GLN A 151 2.19 -25.78 14.52
CA GLN A 151 1.62 -27.00 13.97
C GLN A 151 2.69 -27.81 13.26
N TYR A 152 2.81 -29.10 13.54
CA TYR A 152 3.79 -29.96 12.87
C TYR A 152 3.14 -30.83 11.79
N THR A 153 3.74 -30.87 10.61
CA THR A 153 3.27 -31.73 9.50
C THR A 153 4.02 -33.07 9.48
N PRO A 154 3.50 -34.13 8.83
CA PRO A 154 4.22 -35.41 8.71
C PRO A 154 5.61 -35.31 8.05
N LEU A 155 5.88 -34.21 7.33
CA LEU A 155 7.16 -33.90 6.70
C LEU A 155 8.26 -33.55 7.72
N GLU A 156 7.89 -33.18 8.95
CA GLU A 156 8.77 -32.66 10.02
C GLU A 156 9.15 -33.78 11.00
N SER A 157 9.60 -34.92 10.46
CA SER A 157 9.92 -36.12 11.25
C SER A 157 11.16 -35.96 12.14
N THR A 158 12.07 -35.03 11.83
CA THR A 158 13.35 -34.85 12.55
C THR A 158 13.32 -33.74 13.60
N LEU A 159 14.13 -33.90 14.66
CA LEU A 159 14.33 -32.89 15.71
C LEU A 159 14.76 -31.54 15.12
N GLU A 160 15.72 -31.56 14.19
CA GLU A 160 16.27 -30.37 13.56
C GLU A 160 15.22 -29.59 12.77
N SER A 161 14.32 -30.28 12.06
CA SER A 161 13.21 -29.65 11.34
C SER A 161 12.25 -28.94 12.30
N ARG A 162 11.94 -29.56 13.45
CA ARG A 162 11.05 -28.98 14.46
C ARG A 162 11.66 -27.78 15.16
N VAL A 163 12.93 -27.91 15.58
CA VAL A 163 13.71 -26.81 16.16
C VAL A 163 13.84 -25.66 15.16
N GLY A 164 14.10 -25.96 13.88
CA GLY A 164 14.16 -24.98 12.81
C GLY A 164 12.88 -24.15 12.71
N LYS A 165 11.71 -24.81 12.80
CA LYS A 165 10.40 -24.14 12.77
C LYS A 165 10.17 -23.22 13.96
N VAL A 166 10.54 -23.65 15.17
CA VAL A 166 10.49 -22.78 16.37
C VAL A 166 11.43 -21.58 16.21
N ARG A 167 12.65 -21.78 15.67
CA ARG A 167 13.58 -20.68 15.40
C ARG A 167 13.02 -19.69 14.38
N THR A 168 12.37 -20.14 13.31
CA THR A 168 11.66 -19.25 12.37
C THR A 168 10.57 -18.46 13.11
N LYS A 169 9.78 -19.12 13.96
CA LYS A 169 8.73 -18.45 14.72
C LYS A 169 9.26 -17.40 15.70
N LEU A 170 10.39 -17.67 16.35
CA LEU A 170 11.07 -16.71 17.22
C LEU A 170 11.55 -15.47 16.43
N ARG A 171 12.09 -15.66 15.22
CA ARG A 171 12.46 -14.53 14.33
C ARG A 171 11.25 -13.72 13.90
N GLU A 172 10.12 -14.36 13.58
CA GLU A 172 8.86 -13.66 13.31
C GLU A 172 8.40 -12.80 14.51
N LEU A 173 8.52 -13.33 15.73
CA LEU A 173 8.16 -12.57 16.94
C LEU A 173 9.08 -11.37 17.17
N ILE A 174 10.39 -11.51 16.92
CA ILE A 174 11.34 -10.39 16.99
C ILE A 174 10.97 -9.32 15.97
N ALA A 175 10.76 -9.71 14.71
CA ALA A 175 10.39 -8.79 13.64
C ALA A 175 9.10 -8.03 13.96
N LYS A 176 8.06 -8.74 14.44
CA LYS A 176 6.81 -8.14 14.90
C LYS A 176 7.00 -7.19 16.08
N ALA A 177 7.76 -7.60 17.10
CA ALA A 177 8.01 -6.75 18.26
C ALA A 177 8.73 -5.46 17.87
N LYS A 178 9.76 -5.54 17.01
CA LYS A 178 10.47 -4.37 16.49
C LYS A 178 9.55 -3.48 15.62
N LYS A 179 8.71 -4.07 14.75
CA LYS A 179 7.69 -3.34 13.96
C LYS A 179 6.73 -2.56 14.87
N TYR A 180 6.11 -3.22 15.84
CA TYR A 180 5.15 -2.58 16.74
C TYR A 180 5.78 -1.53 17.65
N LYS A 181 7.01 -1.76 18.11
CA LYS A 181 7.80 -0.76 18.83
C LYS A 181 8.03 0.49 17.98
N PHE A 182 8.44 0.31 16.72
CA PHE A 182 8.64 1.41 15.79
C PHE A 182 7.32 2.13 15.46
N LYS A 183 6.25 1.38 15.20
CA LYS A 183 4.90 1.91 14.95
C LYS A 183 4.43 2.80 16.10
N LYS A 184 4.59 2.35 17.36
CA LYS A 184 4.24 3.14 18.54
C LYS A 184 5.01 4.46 18.62
N LEU A 185 6.31 4.45 18.27
CA LEU A 185 7.13 5.67 18.18
C LEU A 185 6.65 6.63 17.09
N VAL A 186 6.11 6.11 15.97
CA VAL A 186 5.54 6.91 14.89
C VAL A 186 4.17 7.49 15.30
N GLU A 187 3.31 6.68 15.93
CA GLU A 187 1.97 7.07 16.38
C GLU A 187 1.97 8.11 17.52
N ASP A 188 2.87 7.96 18.49
CA ASP A 188 3.02 8.89 19.64
C ASP A 188 3.41 10.32 19.20
N ASN A 189 3.82 10.52 17.93
CA ASN A 189 4.16 11.82 17.33
C ASN A 189 2.98 12.52 16.60
N SER A 190 1.72 12.21 16.95
CA SER A 190 0.49 12.94 16.58
C SER A 190 0.07 12.92 15.09
N LEU A 191 0.15 11.77 14.41
CA LEU A 191 -0.40 11.62 13.05
C LEU A 191 -1.82 11.05 12.99
N ALA A 192 -2.38 10.58 14.12
CA ALA A 192 -3.66 9.86 14.15
C ALA A 192 -4.84 10.70 13.64
N ASP A 193 -4.96 11.96 14.09
CA ASP A 193 -6.05 12.85 13.64
C ASP A 193 -5.94 13.18 12.14
N VAL A 194 -4.71 13.34 11.64
CA VAL A 194 -4.44 13.60 10.21
C VAL A 194 -4.79 12.38 9.37
N ASN A 195 -4.51 11.17 9.87
CA ASN A 195 -4.83 9.91 9.20
C ASN A 195 -6.35 9.68 9.12
N GLU A 196 -7.11 9.96 10.18
CA GLU A 196 -8.57 9.76 10.18
C GLU A 196 -9.27 10.76 9.24
N GLU A 197 -8.89 12.04 9.26
CA GLU A 197 -9.37 13.03 8.29
C GLU A 197 -9.05 12.61 6.85
N PHE A 198 -7.84 12.09 6.63
CA PHE A 198 -7.44 11.62 5.32
C PHE A 198 -8.24 10.39 4.85
N ARG A 199 -8.56 9.45 5.75
CA ARG A 199 -9.44 8.32 5.43
C ARG A 199 -10.86 8.78 5.05
N ALA A 200 -11.42 9.74 5.77
CA ALA A 200 -12.73 10.30 5.44
C ALA A 200 -12.77 10.93 4.03
N LEU A 201 -11.68 11.58 3.61
CA LEU A 201 -11.56 12.13 2.25
C LEU A 201 -11.54 11.03 1.17
N LEU A 202 -10.86 9.92 1.44
CA LEU A 202 -10.83 8.79 0.50
C LEU A 202 -12.20 8.13 0.35
N GLU A 203 -12.93 7.99 1.46
CA GLU A 203 -14.30 7.48 1.44
C GLU A 203 -15.23 8.40 0.62
N MET A 204 -15.12 9.72 0.84
CA MET A 204 -15.86 10.71 0.04
C MET A 204 -15.51 10.64 -1.45
N LYS A 205 -14.23 10.44 -1.80
CA LYS A 205 -13.78 10.24 -3.19
C LYS A 205 -14.39 8.97 -3.79
N ALA A 206 -14.40 7.86 -3.05
CA ALA A 206 -14.96 6.60 -3.51
C ALA A 206 -16.48 6.71 -3.74
N GLU A 207 -17.19 7.39 -2.85
CA GLU A 207 -18.62 7.69 -2.99
C GLU A 207 -18.90 8.51 -4.27
N MET A 208 -18.15 9.60 -4.50
CA MET A 208 -18.29 10.42 -5.70
C MET A 208 -17.99 9.64 -6.98
N SER A 209 -16.97 8.78 -6.98
CA SER A 209 -16.61 7.93 -8.12
C SER A 209 -17.74 6.96 -8.45
N THR A 210 -18.34 6.36 -7.40
CA THR A 210 -19.51 5.48 -7.55
C THR A 210 -20.73 6.23 -8.10
N ARG A 211 -20.98 7.46 -7.62
CA ARG A 211 -22.04 8.33 -8.15
C ARG A 211 -21.81 8.65 -9.63
N LEU A 212 -20.59 8.95 -10.03
CA LEU A 212 -20.25 9.21 -11.44
C LEU A 212 -20.51 7.99 -12.31
N GLU A 213 -20.07 6.81 -11.85
CA GLU A 213 -20.29 5.57 -12.60
C GLU A 213 -21.78 5.23 -12.71
N ASN A 214 -22.59 5.46 -11.68
CA ASN A 214 -24.05 5.29 -11.75
C ASN A 214 -24.70 6.23 -12.79
N VAL A 215 -24.28 7.50 -12.84
CA VAL A 215 -24.77 8.45 -13.87
C VAL A 215 -24.31 8.00 -15.26
N ARG A 216 -23.08 7.50 -15.39
CA ARG A 216 -22.58 6.96 -16.67
C ARG A 216 -23.34 5.70 -17.09
N GLN A 217 -23.61 4.80 -16.16
CA GLN A 217 -24.33 3.56 -16.45
C GLN A 217 -25.77 3.87 -16.89
N SER A 218 -26.39 4.92 -16.35
CA SER A 218 -27.70 5.39 -16.84
C SER A 218 -27.71 5.86 -18.30
N LEU A 219 -26.57 6.26 -18.87
CA LEU A 219 -26.43 6.55 -20.32
C LEU A 219 -26.20 5.30 -21.18
N VAL A 220 -25.69 4.21 -20.58
CA VAL A 220 -25.27 2.99 -21.28
C VAL A 220 -26.33 1.88 -21.14
N GLU A 221 -27.33 2.05 -20.27
CA GLU A 221 -28.38 1.06 -20.04
C GLU A 221 -29.01 0.60 -21.37
N LEU A 222 -28.89 -0.70 -21.62
CA LEU A 222 -29.55 -1.38 -22.72
C LEU A 222 -31.06 -1.11 -22.68
N PRO A 223 -31.71 -1.03 -23.85
CA PRO A 223 -33.11 -0.62 -23.95
C PRO A 223 -33.99 -1.42 -23.00
N SER A 224 -34.81 -0.69 -22.21
CA SER A 224 -35.86 -1.21 -21.33
C SER A 224 -36.49 -2.50 -21.86
N PRO A 225 -36.86 -3.49 -21.02
CA PRO A 225 -37.50 -4.74 -21.47
C PRO A 225 -38.72 -4.53 -22.38
N SER A 226 -39.39 -3.37 -22.24
CA SER A 226 -40.50 -2.95 -23.09
C SER A 226 -40.06 -2.48 -24.49
N THR A 227 -38.95 -1.75 -24.59
CA THR A 227 -38.31 -1.28 -25.82
C THR A 227 -37.68 -2.45 -26.57
N SER A 228 -36.97 -3.34 -25.86
CA SER A 228 -36.41 -4.58 -26.39
C SER A 228 -37.48 -5.48 -27.05
N ARG A 229 -38.67 -5.58 -26.45
CA ARG A 229 -39.79 -6.37 -27.01
C ARG A 229 -40.43 -5.71 -28.25
N LYS A 230 -40.45 -4.38 -28.33
CA LYS A 230 -40.90 -3.63 -29.52
C LYS A 230 -39.89 -3.74 -30.67
N LEU A 231 -38.60 -3.65 -30.36
CA LEU A 231 -37.50 -3.82 -31.32
C LEU A 231 -37.48 -5.24 -31.90
N LEU A 232 -37.62 -6.27 -31.06
CA LEU A 232 -37.75 -7.66 -31.50
C LEU A 232 -38.95 -7.88 -32.44
N LYS A 233 -40.10 -7.26 -32.15
CA LYS A 233 -41.27 -7.32 -33.05
C LYS A 233 -40.99 -6.65 -34.40
N LYS A 234 -40.31 -5.49 -34.42
CA LYS A 234 -39.89 -4.82 -35.66
C LYS A 234 -38.92 -5.68 -36.49
N VAL A 235 -37.93 -6.30 -35.84
CA VAL A 235 -36.99 -7.20 -36.52
C VAL A 235 -37.73 -8.40 -37.11
N LEU A 236 -38.62 -9.02 -36.34
CA LEU A 236 -39.40 -10.18 -36.78
C LEU A 236 -40.31 -9.86 -37.98
N LEU A 237 -40.84 -8.62 -38.06
CA LEU A 237 -41.66 -8.16 -39.19
C LEU A 237 -40.83 -7.86 -40.46
N ASN A 238 -39.53 -7.62 -40.31
CA ASN A 238 -38.64 -7.19 -41.39
C ASN A 238 -37.54 -8.19 -41.74
N VAL A 239 -37.58 -9.42 -41.23
CA VAL A 239 -36.50 -10.43 -41.37
C VAL A 239 -36.06 -10.59 -42.83
N ASP A 240 -37.02 -10.75 -43.75
CA ASP A 240 -36.72 -10.93 -45.18
C ASP A 240 -36.08 -9.68 -45.81
N ALA A 241 -36.51 -8.49 -45.39
CA ALA A 241 -35.96 -7.22 -45.88
C ALA A 241 -34.54 -6.99 -45.33
N ILE A 242 -34.33 -7.26 -44.03
CA ILE A 242 -33.02 -7.19 -43.39
C ILE A 242 -32.05 -8.17 -44.05
N THR A 243 -32.50 -9.41 -44.31
CA THR A 243 -31.67 -10.45 -44.95
C THR A 243 -31.26 -10.04 -46.36
N ARG A 244 -32.18 -9.47 -47.17
CA ARG A 244 -31.85 -8.95 -48.51
C ARG A 244 -30.92 -7.74 -48.45
N ALA A 245 -31.19 -6.80 -47.55
CA ALA A 245 -30.36 -5.61 -47.37
C ALA A 245 -28.94 -5.97 -46.91
N ARG A 246 -28.81 -7.00 -46.06
CA ARG A 246 -27.54 -7.56 -45.60
C ARG A 246 -26.76 -8.21 -46.74
N ALA A 247 -27.43 -9.03 -47.56
CA ALA A 247 -26.81 -9.63 -48.73
C ALA A 247 -26.32 -8.58 -49.73
N TYR A 248 -27.09 -7.52 -49.96
CA TYR A 248 -26.69 -6.39 -50.81
C TYR A 248 -25.51 -5.61 -50.20
N TRP A 249 -25.60 -5.27 -48.91
CA TRP A 249 -24.54 -4.58 -48.18
C TRP A 249 -23.21 -5.36 -48.27
N ASN A 250 -23.22 -6.66 -48.03
CA ASN A 250 -21.99 -7.45 -48.03
C ASN A 250 -21.43 -7.77 -49.41
N ASN A 251 -22.31 -8.19 -50.34
CA ASN A 251 -21.86 -8.84 -51.56
C ASN A 251 -21.91 -7.91 -52.80
N GLU A 252 -22.76 -6.90 -52.81
CA GLU A 252 -23.02 -6.07 -54.00
C GLU A 252 -22.50 -4.64 -53.85
N MET A 253 -22.49 -4.08 -52.64
CA MET A 253 -22.17 -2.67 -52.42
C MET A 253 -20.65 -2.47 -52.27
N SER A 254 -20.07 -1.61 -53.12
CA SER A 254 -18.64 -1.29 -53.05
C SER A 254 -18.27 -0.53 -51.77
N LEU A 255 -16.97 -0.52 -51.42
CA LEU A 255 -16.47 0.23 -50.28
C LEU A 255 -16.73 1.74 -50.42
N GLU A 256 -16.60 2.27 -51.63
CA GLU A 256 -16.88 3.68 -51.93
C GLU A 256 -18.35 4.00 -51.72
N ALA A 257 -19.26 3.14 -52.20
CA ALA A 257 -20.70 3.30 -51.99
C ALA A 257 -21.09 3.17 -50.51
N LYS A 258 -20.42 2.29 -49.74
CA LYS A 258 -20.56 2.20 -48.28
C LYS A 258 -20.13 3.50 -47.61
N LYS A 259 -18.96 4.03 -47.97
CA LYS A 259 -18.43 5.29 -47.43
C LYS A 259 -19.34 6.47 -47.74
N GLU A 260 -19.85 6.58 -48.97
CA GLU A 260 -20.80 7.63 -49.35
C GLU A 260 -22.12 7.52 -48.58
N LEU A 261 -22.66 6.31 -48.40
CA LEU A 261 -23.90 6.10 -47.64
C LEU A 261 -23.76 6.46 -46.15
N LEU A 262 -22.57 6.21 -45.57
CA LEU A 262 -22.24 6.54 -44.19
C LEU A 262 -21.75 7.98 -43.99
N SER A 263 -21.65 8.76 -45.07
CA SER A 263 -21.18 10.14 -45.05
C SER A 263 -22.35 11.11 -44.97
N VAL A 264 -22.39 11.90 -43.90
CA VAL A 264 -23.45 12.89 -43.64
C VAL A 264 -22.87 14.29 -43.73
N ARG A 265 -23.42 15.15 -44.58
CA ARG A 265 -23.02 16.57 -44.61
C ARG A 265 -23.32 17.25 -43.28
N VAL A 266 -22.35 17.99 -42.79
CA VAL A 266 -22.46 18.78 -41.56
C VAL A 266 -23.54 19.87 -41.69
N ASP A 267 -23.73 20.43 -42.88
CA ASP A 267 -24.74 21.45 -43.17
C ASP A 267 -26.15 20.88 -43.46
N ALA A 268 -26.37 19.58 -43.27
CA ALA A 268 -27.67 18.96 -43.52
C ALA A 268 -28.73 19.56 -42.58
N ASN A 269 -29.69 20.29 -43.15
CA ASN A 269 -30.82 20.87 -42.41
C ASN A 269 -31.63 19.78 -41.69
N PHE A 270 -31.44 19.62 -40.37
CA PHE A 270 -32.26 18.76 -39.50
C PHE A 270 -33.70 19.29 -39.29
N ASP A 271 -34.31 19.95 -40.29
CA ASP A 271 -35.54 20.73 -40.18
C ASP A 271 -36.83 19.92 -40.04
N LYS A 272 -36.77 18.58 -40.17
CA LYS A 272 -37.98 17.75 -40.24
C LYS A 272 -38.62 17.40 -38.89
N ASN A 273 -37.98 17.68 -37.74
CA ASN A 273 -38.55 17.48 -36.40
C ASN A 273 -38.41 18.75 -35.53
N LYS A 274 -39.47 19.57 -35.49
CA LYS A 274 -39.44 20.95 -34.95
C LYS A 274 -38.98 21.12 -33.48
N SER A 275 -39.16 20.13 -32.59
CA SER A 275 -38.73 20.26 -31.18
C SER A 275 -37.44 19.50 -30.84
N MET A 276 -37.24 18.30 -31.43
CA MET A 276 -36.05 17.46 -31.16
C MET A 276 -34.85 17.80 -32.08
N GLY A 277 -35.10 18.36 -33.27
CA GLY A 277 -34.06 18.77 -34.19
C GLY A 277 -33.23 19.95 -33.70
N MET A 278 -33.78 20.83 -32.85
CA MET A 278 -33.06 22.02 -32.35
C MET A 278 -31.93 21.64 -31.38
N LYS A 279 -32.21 20.79 -30.37
CA LYS A 279 -31.19 20.31 -29.42
C LYS A 279 -30.09 19.48 -30.11
N ALA A 280 -30.46 18.62 -31.07
CA ALA A 280 -29.50 17.86 -31.86
C ALA A 280 -28.58 18.77 -32.69
N LYS A 281 -29.16 19.81 -33.30
CA LYS A 281 -28.40 20.83 -34.04
C LYS A 281 -27.42 21.57 -33.14
N GLU A 282 -27.82 21.93 -31.92
CA GLU A 282 -26.93 22.62 -30.97
C GLU A 282 -25.72 21.76 -30.59
N VAL A 283 -25.94 20.48 -30.25
CA VAL A 283 -24.85 19.55 -29.91
C VAL A 283 -23.91 19.31 -31.09
N LEU A 284 -24.45 19.13 -32.29
CA LEU A 284 -23.63 18.96 -33.49
C LEU A 284 -22.89 20.25 -33.86
N ALA A 285 -23.53 21.41 -33.74
CA ALA A 285 -22.88 22.70 -34.00
C ALA A 285 -21.71 22.94 -33.03
N GLU A 286 -21.87 22.61 -31.75
CA GLU A 286 -20.80 22.66 -30.75
C GLU A 286 -19.61 21.77 -31.15
N ALA A 287 -19.86 20.52 -31.53
CA ALA A 287 -18.80 19.59 -31.95
C ALA A 287 -18.07 20.07 -33.22
N VAL A 288 -18.81 20.60 -34.19
CA VAL A 288 -18.27 21.11 -35.47
C VAL A 288 -17.47 22.39 -35.26
N GLU A 289 -17.96 23.30 -34.43
CA GLU A 289 -17.28 24.55 -34.07
C GLU A 289 -15.91 24.24 -33.47
N TYR A 290 -15.87 23.37 -32.46
CA TYR A 290 -14.62 22.95 -31.83
C TYR A 290 -13.69 22.21 -32.81
N ALA A 291 -14.23 21.31 -33.65
CA ALA A 291 -13.45 20.59 -34.67
C ALA A 291 -12.81 21.50 -35.71
N LYS A 292 -13.48 22.60 -36.10
CA LYS A 292 -12.95 23.58 -37.06
C LYS A 292 -11.72 24.29 -36.53
N GLU A 293 -11.76 24.68 -35.26
CA GLU A 293 -10.67 25.37 -34.56
C GLU A 293 -9.51 24.42 -34.22
N MET A 294 -9.82 23.32 -33.52
CA MET A 294 -8.82 22.48 -32.86
C MET A 294 -8.40 21.24 -33.64
N LYS A 295 -9.03 20.98 -34.81
CA LYS A 295 -8.87 19.75 -35.61
C LYS A 295 -9.15 18.45 -34.82
N ASN A 296 -9.87 18.57 -33.72
CA ASN A 296 -10.35 17.50 -32.87
C ASN A 296 -11.73 17.92 -32.33
N TRP A 297 -12.63 16.97 -32.11
CA TRP A 297 -13.98 17.21 -31.60
C TRP A 297 -14.17 16.72 -30.16
N LYS A 298 -13.16 16.01 -29.62
CA LYS A 298 -13.10 15.62 -28.21
C LYS A 298 -12.45 16.74 -27.41
N PHE A 299 -13.07 17.08 -26.29
CA PHE A 299 -12.54 18.06 -25.35
C PHE A 299 -12.96 17.73 -23.91
N SER A 300 -12.13 18.18 -22.97
CA SER A 300 -12.46 18.25 -21.55
C SER A 300 -12.92 19.66 -21.20
N THR A 301 -13.89 19.80 -20.28
CA THR A 301 -14.39 21.12 -19.86
C THR A 301 -14.05 21.36 -18.40
N CYS A 302 -13.57 22.56 -18.06
CA CYS A 302 -13.34 22.94 -16.68
C CYS A 302 -14.66 23.06 -15.91
N CYS A 303 -14.77 22.38 -14.77
CA CYS A 303 -15.98 22.40 -13.95
C CYS A 303 -16.26 23.78 -13.32
N CYS A 304 -15.22 24.60 -13.11
CA CYS A 304 -15.32 25.90 -12.46
C CYS A 304 -15.75 27.01 -13.42
N CYS A 305 -15.09 27.14 -14.58
CA CYS A 305 -15.29 28.26 -15.51
C CYS A 305 -15.95 27.86 -16.84
N GLY A 306 -15.97 26.57 -17.20
CA GLY A 306 -16.50 26.10 -18.47
C GLY A 306 -15.56 26.21 -19.66
N GLU A 307 -14.30 26.61 -19.48
CA GLU A 307 -13.30 26.60 -20.55
C GLU A 307 -13.03 25.17 -21.06
N ARG A 308 -12.71 25.04 -22.35
CA ARG A 308 -12.51 23.77 -23.04
C ARG A 308 -11.03 23.52 -23.33
N PHE A 309 -10.59 22.28 -23.12
CA PHE A 309 -9.21 21.84 -23.29
C PHE A 309 -9.16 20.58 -24.15
N LEU A 310 -8.07 20.42 -24.92
CA LEU A 310 -7.85 19.27 -25.81
C LEU A 310 -7.79 17.94 -25.05
N ASP A 311 -7.17 17.95 -23.88
CA ASP A 311 -6.97 16.79 -23.04
C ASP A 311 -7.17 17.14 -21.56
N GLU A 312 -7.21 16.09 -20.74
CA GLU A 312 -7.44 16.18 -19.30
C GLU A 312 -6.24 16.78 -18.57
N GLU A 313 -5.02 16.60 -19.07
CA GLU A 313 -3.80 17.14 -18.46
C GLU A 313 -3.81 18.67 -18.50
N LEU A 314 -4.12 19.25 -19.66
CA LEU A 314 -4.26 20.70 -19.83
C LEU A 314 -5.40 21.27 -18.99
N ASN A 315 -6.54 20.58 -18.88
CA ASN A 315 -7.63 20.99 -17.99
C ASN A 315 -7.17 20.99 -16.53
N MET A 316 -6.44 19.96 -16.10
CA MET A 316 -5.90 19.88 -14.75
C MET A 316 -4.85 20.95 -14.45
N GLU A 317 -4.00 21.31 -15.43
CA GLU A 317 -3.07 22.44 -15.32
C GLU A 317 -3.79 23.78 -15.20
N HIS A 318 -4.84 23.99 -16.01
CA HIS A 318 -5.70 25.17 -15.90
C HIS A 318 -6.33 25.26 -14.50
N ILE A 319 -6.98 24.21 -14.00
CA ILE A 319 -7.60 24.21 -12.67
C ILE A 319 -6.57 24.56 -11.59
N LYS A 320 -5.36 23.99 -11.65
CA LYS A 320 -4.28 24.30 -10.70
C LYS A 320 -3.90 25.78 -10.75
N SER A 321 -3.65 26.32 -11.95
CA SER A 321 -3.14 27.69 -12.10
C SER A 321 -4.21 28.79 -11.90
N ALA A 322 -5.43 28.58 -12.39
CA ALA A 322 -6.48 29.59 -12.49
C ALA A 322 -7.47 29.56 -11.33
N HIS A 323 -7.65 28.41 -10.68
CA HIS A 323 -8.67 28.23 -9.63
C HIS A 323 -8.08 27.84 -8.28
N LEU A 324 -7.09 26.94 -8.23
CA LEU A 324 -6.49 26.49 -6.99
C LEU A 324 -5.43 27.47 -6.45
N GLY A 325 -4.62 28.03 -7.36
CA GLY A 325 -3.49 28.90 -7.04
C GLY A 325 -2.20 28.12 -6.79
N THR A 326 -1.16 28.83 -6.33
CA THR A 326 0.16 28.26 -6.03
C THR A 326 0.62 28.68 -4.63
N LEU A 327 1.47 27.87 -4.01
CA LEU A 327 2.13 28.23 -2.76
C LEU A 327 3.17 29.32 -3.03
N SER A 328 3.42 30.21 -2.07
CA SER A 328 4.56 31.14 -2.16
C SER A 328 5.88 30.38 -2.18
N GLU A 329 6.94 30.97 -2.74
CA GLU A 329 8.27 30.34 -2.79
C GLU A 329 8.77 29.89 -1.40
N GLU A 330 8.43 30.65 -0.37
CA GLU A 330 8.79 30.36 1.02
C GLU A 330 8.08 29.12 1.54
N LEU A 331 6.78 28.97 1.23
CA LEU A 331 6.01 27.78 1.61
C LEU A 331 6.38 26.57 0.75
N GLN A 332 6.69 26.77 -0.52
CA GLN A 332 7.16 25.72 -1.41
C GLN A 332 8.46 25.08 -0.89
N SER A 333 9.32 25.87 -0.24
CA SER A 333 10.58 25.37 0.35
C SER A 333 10.40 24.38 1.51
N VAL A 334 9.22 24.37 2.15
CA VAL A 334 8.93 23.47 3.28
C VAL A 334 8.03 22.29 2.91
N VAL A 335 7.48 22.29 1.69
CA VAL A 335 6.77 21.15 1.11
C VAL A 335 7.71 19.94 1.08
N PRO A 336 7.27 18.74 1.49
CA PRO A 336 8.10 17.55 1.44
C PRO A 336 8.65 17.30 0.02
N ARG A 337 9.97 17.12 -0.06
CA ARG A 337 10.64 16.77 -1.32
C ARG A 337 10.27 15.34 -1.71
N ILE A 338 9.61 15.19 -2.85
CA ILE A 338 9.35 13.89 -3.48
C ILE A 338 10.65 13.37 -4.07
N LEU A 339 10.98 12.11 -3.79
CA LEU A 339 12.21 11.48 -4.27
C LEU A 339 11.98 10.83 -5.63
N PRO A 340 12.84 11.10 -6.63
CA PRO A 340 12.79 10.41 -7.92
C PRO A 340 13.32 8.99 -7.79
N LYS A 341 12.88 8.10 -8.71
CA LYS A 341 13.33 6.70 -8.77
C LYS A 341 14.85 6.56 -8.74
N SER A 342 15.57 7.43 -9.44
CA SER A 342 17.04 7.40 -9.55
C SER A 342 17.79 7.60 -8.23
N GLU A 343 17.16 8.20 -7.21
CA GLU A 343 17.79 8.40 -5.88
C GLU A 343 17.58 7.21 -4.93
N ILE A 344 16.67 6.29 -5.29
CA ILE A 344 16.28 5.15 -4.45
C ILE A 344 16.70 3.83 -5.10
N GLU A 345 16.76 3.79 -6.44
CA GLU A 345 17.12 2.60 -7.20
C GLU A 345 18.51 2.10 -6.83
N ILE A 346 18.54 0.89 -6.29
CA ILE A 346 19.76 0.11 -6.07
C ILE A 346 19.93 -0.84 -7.26
N GLY A 347 21.18 -1.16 -7.61
CA GLY A 347 21.54 -1.89 -8.84
C GLY A 347 20.69 -3.14 -9.09
N ASP A 348 20.89 -4.18 -8.27
CA ASP A 348 20.04 -5.39 -8.28
C ASP A 348 19.31 -5.54 -6.95
N TRP A 349 17.99 -5.62 -7.02
CA TRP A 349 17.09 -5.90 -5.89
C TRP A 349 17.02 -7.40 -5.61
N LYS A 350 18.14 -7.98 -5.15
CA LYS A 350 18.30 -9.41 -4.86
C LYS A 350 18.90 -9.64 -3.47
N PRO A 351 18.52 -10.73 -2.78
CA PRO A 351 19.03 -11.00 -1.45
C PRO A 351 20.54 -11.26 -1.47
N VAL A 352 21.23 -10.76 -0.46
CA VAL A 352 22.66 -11.03 -0.26
C VAL A 352 22.87 -12.11 0.80
N ASP A 353 23.96 -12.84 0.65
CA ASP A 353 24.56 -13.62 1.73
C ASP A 353 25.12 -12.63 2.75
N VAL A 354 24.49 -12.59 3.93
CA VAL A 354 24.78 -11.59 4.96
C VAL A 354 26.21 -11.73 5.47
N ASP A 355 26.69 -12.95 5.71
CA ASP A 355 28.03 -13.19 6.25
C ASP A 355 29.11 -12.83 5.23
N ALA A 356 28.91 -13.19 3.96
CA ALA A 356 29.81 -12.82 2.88
C ALA A 356 29.80 -11.30 2.62
N ALA A 357 28.62 -10.66 2.69
CA ALA A 357 28.48 -9.23 2.49
C ALA A 357 29.14 -8.44 3.64
N VAL A 358 28.95 -8.86 4.90
CA VAL A 358 29.59 -8.24 6.07
C VAL A 358 31.11 -8.31 5.94
N LYS A 359 31.68 -9.47 5.61
CA LYS A 359 33.12 -9.62 5.37
C LYS A 359 33.62 -8.72 4.25
N LEU A 360 32.89 -8.70 3.13
CA LEU A 360 33.24 -7.84 2.00
C LEU A 360 33.27 -6.36 2.40
N ILE A 361 32.35 -5.91 3.25
CA ILE A 361 32.31 -4.51 3.71
C ILE A 361 33.45 -4.24 4.71
N GLU A 362 33.77 -5.19 5.58
CA GLU A 362 34.89 -5.07 6.53
C GLU A 362 36.25 -4.98 5.81
N ASP A 363 36.39 -5.67 4.69
CA ASP A 363 37.60 -5.67 3.86
C ASP A 363 37.73 -4.40 2.97
N LEU A 364 36.68 -3.58 2.87
CA LEU A 364 36.77 -2.30 2.15
C LEU A 364 37.69 -1.32 2.90
N PRO A 365 38.52 -0.54 2.19
CA PRO A 365 39.36 0.46 2.82
C PRO A 365 38.47 1.46 3.57
N ARG A 366 38.75 1.66 4.87
CA ARG A 366 38.14 2.75 5.65
C ARG A 366 38.52 4.06 4.99
N ASN A 367 37.60 4.68 4.26
CA ASN A 367 37.80 6.03 3.77
C ASN A 367 37.89 6.95 5.00
N GLU A 368 39.10 7.36 5.34
CA GLU A 368 39.39 8.45 6.28
C GLU A 368 38.95 9.77 5.66
N SER A 369 37.64 10.02 5.59
CA SER A 369 37.11 11.35 5.34
C SER A 369 35.76 11.48 6.02
N GLY A 370 35.80 11.36 7.35
CA GLY A 370 34.79 11.99 8.17
C GLY A 370 34.91 13.51 8.03
N ASP A 371 33.79 14.13 7.68
CA ASP A 371 33.47 15.50 8.08
C ASP A 371 34.15 16.67 7.33
N GLN A 372 34.05 16.72 5.99
CA GLN A 372 33.98 18.01 5.29
C GLN A 372 32.97 18.01 4.14
N GLY A 373 31.96 18.86 4.27
CA GLY A 373 31.43 19.70 3.20
C GLY A 373 30.63 19.03 2.10
N GLN A 374 29.38 19.48 1.95
CA GLN A 374 28.63 19.37 0.70
C GLN A 374 29.51 19.79 -0.49
N ASP A 375 29.70 18.90 -1.47
CA ASP A 375 29.31 19.04 -2.88
C ASP A 375 30.13 18.07 -3.78
N LYS A 376 29.45 17.43 -4.74
CA LYS A 376 30.03 16.75 -5.94
C LYS A 376 30.76 15.40 -5.82
N GLY A 377 30.31 14.48 -4.97
CA GLY A 377 30.57 13.03 -5.11
C GLY A 377 29.42 12.30 -5.79
N LYS A 378 29.05 12.68 -7.03
CA LYS A 378 27.95 11.99 -7.74
C LYS A 378 28.42 10.65 -8.30
N SER A 379 27.69 9.58 -7.95
CA SER A 379 27.44 8.36 -8.74
C SER A 379 28.44 7.19 -8.76
N GLN A 380 29.64 7.27 -8.17
CA GLN A 380 30.57 6.12 -8.16
C GLN A 380 30.43 5.18 -6.95
N ASP A 381 29.89 5.63 -5.81
CA ASP A 381 29.83 4.82 -4.57
C ASP A 381 28.61 3.87 -4.46
N LEU A 382 27.64 3.97 -5.38
CA LEU A 382 26.33 3.27 -5.31
C LEU A 382 26.27 1.95 -6.09
N LYS A 383 27.34 1.61 -6.83
CA LYS A 383 27.42 0.38 -7.62
C LYS A 383 28.59 -0.44 -7.16
N LEU A 384 28.42 -1.10 -6.02
CA LEU A 384 29.24 -2.28 -5.77
C LEU A 384 28.79 -3.33 -6.79
N GLU A 385 29.55 -3.48 -7.88
CA GLU A 385 29.16 -4.36 -9.01
C GLU A 385 29.17 -5.87 -8.63
N ASN A 386 29.69 -6.22 -7.45
CA ASN A 386 29.89 -7.60 -7.01
C ASN A 386 29.33 -7.86 -5.60
N TRP A 387 28.06 -7.57 -5.36
CA TRP A 387 27.42 -8.05 -4.13
C TRP A 387 27.37 -9.60 -4.11
N PRO A 388 27.64 -10.24 -2.96
CA PRO A 388 27.51 -11.69 -2.83
C PRO A 388 26.02 -12.06 -2.74
N TYR A 389 25.36 -12.11 -3.89
CA TYR A 389 23.96 -12.54 -3.97
C TYR A 389 23.79 -14.01 -3.59
N CYS A 390 22.68 -14.33 -2.91
CA CYS A 390 22.32 -15.70 -2.59
C CYS A 390 21.05 -16.14 -3.34
N ASN A 391 20.91 -17.45 -3.53
CA ASN A 391 19.73 -18.04 -4.14
C ASN A 391 18.68 -18.35 -3.06
N ASP A 392 18.01 -17.30 -2.58
CA ASP A 392 16.87 -17.41 -1.67
C ASP A 392 15.62 -16.87 -2.39
N THR A 393 14.79 -17.79 -2.89
CA THR A 393 13.61 -17.45 -3.67
C THR A 393 12.58 -16.65 -2.87
N ASN A 394 12.41 -16.97 -1.59
CA ASN A 394 11.44 -16.28 -0.74
C ASN A 394 11.87 -14.83 -0.49
N ARG A 395 13.14 -14.62 -0.11
CA ARG A 395 13.68 -13.27 0.08
C ARG A 395 13.68 -12.47 -1.22
N ASP A 396 14.04 -13.08 -2.34
CA ASP A 396 14.02 -12.45 -3.67
C ASP A 396 12.63 -11.98 -4.09
N GLU A 397 11.60 -12.82 -3.93
CA GLU A 397 10.22 -12.44 -4.22
C GLU A 397 9.76 -11.27 -3.34
N MET A 398 10.08 -11.30 -2.05
CA MET A 398 9.69 -10.25 -1.11
C MET A 398 10.41 -8.92 -1.37
N ILE A 399 11.72 -8.95 -1.65
CA ILE A 399 12.51 -7.75 -2.00
C ILE A 399 11.95 -7.12 -3.28
N LYS A 400 11.64 -7.92 -4.31
CA LYS A 400 11.02 -7.43 -5.55
C LYS A 400 9.63 -6.85 -5.30
N ARG A 401 8.84 -7.46 -4.41
CA ARG A 401 7.52 -6.94 -4.05
C ARG A 401 7.62 -5.57 -3.36
N ILE A 402 8.53 -5.42 -2.40
CA ILE A 402 8.82 -4.13 -1.74
C ILE A 402 9.19 -3.07 -2.79
N TRP A 403 10.08 -3.41 -3.72
CA TRP A 403 10.48 -2.49 -4.78
C TRP A 403 9.32 -2.07 -5.68
N THR A 404 8.44 -3.01 -6.03
CA THR A 404 7.25 -2.74 -6.86
C THR A 404 6.33 -1.73 -6.18
N ILE A 405 6.09 -1.88 -4.87
CA ILE A 405 5.26 -0.95 -4.09
C ILE A 405 5.91 0.44 -4.05
N LEU A 406 7.22 0.51 -3.81
CA LEU A 406 7.96 1.78 -3.82
C LEU A 406 7.88 2.47 -5.19
N GLN A 407 7.96 1.72 -6.29
CA GLN A 407 7.82 2.28 -7.64
C GLN A 407 6.43 2.90 -7.87
N VAL A 408 5.36 2.27 -7.36
CA VAL A 408 4.01 2.84 -7.42
C VAL A 408 3.96 4.14 -6.64
N LEU A 409 4.42 4.15 -5.38
CA LEU A 409 4.49 5.34 -4.53
C LEU A 409 5.28 6.49 -5.17
N ILE A 410 6.40 6.19 -5.83
CA ILE A 410 7.21 7.17 -6.56
C ILE A 410 6.46 7.68 -7.78
N GLY A 411 5.84 6.78 -8.56
CA GLY A 411 5.08 7.11 -9.77
C GLY A 411 3.91 8.05 -9.50
N VAL A 412 3.19 7.83 -8.40
CA VAL A 412 2.10 8.72 -7.94
C VAL A 412 2.57 9.94 -7.16
N LYS A 413 3.89 10.13 -7.01
CA LYS A 413 4.52 11.25 -6.27
C LYS A 413 4.14 11.31 -4.79
N CYS A 414 3.97 10.14 -4.17
CA CYS A 414 3.63 9.96 -2.75
C CYS A 414 4.82 9.50 -1.88
N PHE A 415 6.01 9.33 -2.46
CA PHE A 415 7.22 8.96 -1.71
C PHE A 415 8.11 10.17 -1.41
N ALA A 416 7.98 10.72 -0.20
CA ALA A 416 8.77 11.85 0.27
C ALA A 416 10.08 11.41 0.93
N GLN A 417 11.04 12.33 1.03
CA GLN A 417 12.32 12.08 1.71
C GLN A 417 12.16 11.66 3.19
N SER A 418 11.14 12.18 3.88
CA SER A 418 10.80 11.72 5.23
C SER A 418 10.36 10.26 5.27
N HIS A 419 9.65 9.77 4.24
CA HIS A 419 9.25 8.36 4.14
C HIS A 419 10.47 7.45 3.96
N LEU A 420 11.46 7.89 3.18
CA LEU A 420 12.75 7.18 3.07
C LEU A 420 13.43 7.07 4.44
N TYR A 421 13.50 8.16 5.21
CA TYR A 421 14.12 8.12 6.53
C TYR A 421 13.38 7.20 7.51
N MET A 422 12.04 7.26 7.57
CA MET A 422 11.27 6.33 8.41
C MET A 422 11.50 4.86 8.01
N LEU A 423 11.52 4.58 6.71
CA LEU A 423 11.78 3.25 6.19
C LEU A 423 13.21 2.78 6.55
N LEU A 424 14.21 3.65 6.41
CA LEU A 424 15.59 3.36 6.81
C LEU A 424 15.70 3.10 8.32
N ASP A 425 15.06 3.90 9.16
CA ASP A 425 15.07 3.72 10.60
C ASP A 425 14.47 2.36 11.00
N LEU A 426 13.35 1.96 10.36
CA LEU A 426 12.77 0.63 10.55
C LEU A 426 13.73 -0.49 10.14
N ILE A 427 14.34 -0.38 8.95
CA ILE A 427 15.29 -1.39 8.43
C ILE A 427 16.52 -1.51 9.35
N LEU A 428 17.06 -0.38 9.80
CA LEU A 428 18.21 -0.36 10.71
C LEU A 428 17.85 -0.98 12.07
N GLU A 429 16.66 -0.73 12.59
CA GLU A 429 16.19 -1.40 13.81
C GLU A 429 16.00 -2.91 13.58
N MET A 430 15.55 -3.35 12.40
CA MET A 430 15.50 -4.78 12.04
C MET A 430 16.89 -5.43 12.08
N LEU A 431 17.90 -4.77 11.51
CA LEU A 431 19.27 -5.28 11.40
C LEU A 431 20.08 -5.22 12.70
N LYS A 432 19.59 -4.45 13.69
CA LYS A 432 20.22 -4.34 15.00
C LYS A 432 20.44 -5.71 15.64
N ASN A 433 21.62 -5.88 16.26
CA ASN A 433 22.15 -7.11 16.85
C ASN A 433 22.58 -8.20 15.84
N ARG A 434 22.23 -8.08 14.55
CA ARG A 434 22.70 -8.98 13.49
C ARG A 434 23.94 -8.45 12.78
N ILE A 435 23.97 -7.14 12.54
CA ILE A 435 25.09 -6.46 11.88
C ILE A 435 25.70 -5.46 12.86
N PRO A 436 27.04 -5.40 12.97
CA PRO A 436 27.73 -4.39 13.78
C PRO A 436 27.26 -2.96 13.47
N GLU A 437 26.95 -2.20 14.52
CA GLU A 437 26.45 -0.82 14.38
C GLU A 437 27.45 0.10 13.66
N THR A 438 28.75 -0.17 13.82
CA THR A 438 29.82 0.53 13.09
C THR A 438 29.67 0.37 11.59
N LEU A 439 29.30 -0.83 11.11
CA LEU A 439 29.09 -1.10 9.69
C LEU A 439 27.82 -0.42 9.20
N LEU A 440 26.72 -0.48 9.95
CA LEU A 440 25.45 0.18 9.59
C LEU A 440 25.61 1.71 9.44
N LYS A 441 26.49 2.31 10.25
CA LYS A 441 26.83 3.75 10.20
C LYS A 441 27.88 4.08 9.13
N GLN A 442 28.67 3.10 8.73
CA GLN A 442 29.66 3.23 7.66
C GLN A 442 29.02 3.02 6.30
N HIS A 443 29.68 3.54 5.25
CA HIS A 443 29.39 3.23 3.84
C HIS A 443 27.90 3.20 3.46
N TRP A 444 27.26 4.38 3.42
CA TRP A 444 26.00 4.67 2.70
C TRP A 444 24.76 3.81 3.03
N MET A 445 24.88 2.79 3.88
CA MET A 445 23.80 1.87 4.32
C MET A 445 22.72 2.56 5.15
N ASN A 446 23.06 3.62 5.88
CA ASN A 446 22.10 4.46 6.59
C ASN A 446 21.48 5.58 5.71
N ARG A 447 21.83 5.63 4.42
CA ARG A 447 21.36 6.66 3.48
C ARG A 447 20.64 6.08 2.26
N THR A 448 20.67 4.76 2.08
CA THR A 448 20.12 4.08 0.90
C THR A 448 19.42 2.78 1.29
N LEU A 449 18.58 2.25 0.40
CA LEU A 449 17.81 1.04 0.66
C LEU A 449 18.59 -0.28 0.44
N VAL A 450 19.92 -0.28 0.23
CA VAL A 450 20.64 -1.57 0.07
C VAL A 450 20.60 -2.40 1.35
N SER A 451 20.44 -1.76 2.52
CA SER A 451 20.22 -2.46 3.79
C SER A 451 19.00 -3.40 3.76
N VAL A 452 18.02 -3.18 2.88
CA VAL A 452 16.90 -4.12 2.64
C VAL A 452 17.40 -5.49 2.18
N LEU A 453 18.49 -5.56 1.41
CA LEU A 453 19.00 -6.80 0.84
C LEU A 453 19.53 -7.76 1.93
N PHE A 454 19.83 -7.25 3.13
CA PHE A 454 20.37 -8.01 4.26
C PHE A 454 19.28 -8.63 5.16
N LEU A 455 18.02 -8.25 4.97
CA LEU A 455 16.91 -8.73 5.79
C LEU A 455 16.55 -10.19 5.46
N ASP A 456 16.16 -10.97 6.47
CA ASP A 456 15.54 -12.28 6.27
C ASP A 456 14.04 -12.10 6.02
N GLU A 457 13.39 -13.21 5.65
CA GLU A 457 11.96 -13.24 5.29
C GLU A 457 11.03 -12.58 6.33
N PRO A 458 11.15 -12.81 7.66
CA PRO A 458 10.23 -12.20 8.62
C PRO A 458 10.39 -10.68 8.75
N GLU A 459 11.61 -10.17 8.59
CA GLU A 459 11.86 -8.72 8.62
C GLU A 459 11.41 -8.07 7.31
N LEU A 460 11.61 -8.72 6.16
CA LEU A 460 11.08 -8.26 4.87
C LEU A 460 9.55 -8.18 4.88
N ILE A 461 8.87 -9.17 5.46
CA ILE A 461 7.42 -9.13 5.66
C ILE A 461 7.03 -7.91 6.50
N SER A 462 7.74 -7.66 7.60
CA SER A 462 7.45 -6.52 8.48
C SER A 462 7.67 -5.17 7.79
N VAL A 463 8.71 -5.06 6.96
CA VAL A 463 8.97 -3.87 6.14
C VAL A 463 7.90 -3.67 5.08
N ARG A 464 7.50 -4.72 4.37
CA ARG A 464 6.40 -4.66 3.39
C ARG A 464 5.11 -4.20 4.05
N GLU A 465 4.71 -4.85 5.14
CA GLU A 465 3.50 -4.50 5.89
C GLU A 465 3.57 -3.06 6.41
N PHE A 466 4.73 -2.56 6.82
CA PHE A 466 4.88 -1.15 7.20
C PHE A 466 4.64 -0.21 6.00
N ILE A 467 5.18 -0.52 4.83
CA ILE A 467 4.94 0.29 3.63
C ILE A 467 3.45 0.25 3.26
N GLU A 468 2.82 -0.92 3.31
CA GLU A 468 1.38 -1.10 2.99
C GLU A 468 0.48 -0.40 4.03
N GLU A 469 0.74 -0.57 5.32
CA GLU A 469 -0.10 -0.04 6.42
C GLU A 469 0.13 1.45 6.69
N GLU A 470 1.37 1.92 6.64
CA GLU A 470 1.71 3.29 7.08
C GLU A 470 1.95 4.24 5.91
N LEU A 471 2.44 3.75 4.76
CA LEU A 471 2.69 4.61 3.60
C LEU A 471 1.55 4.52 2.58
N GLU A 472 1.12 3.33 2.16
CA GLU A 472 0.05 3.21 1.17
C GLU A 472 -1.30 3.70 1.72
N ILE A 473 -1.68 3.37 2.96
CA ILE A 473 -2.94 3.88 3.55
C ILE A 473 -2.90 5.41 3.72
N SER A 474 -1.82 5.98 4.27
CA SER A 474 -1.67 7.43 4.40
C SER A 474 -1.55 8.16 3.05
N CYS A 475 -1.22 7.45 1.97
CA CYS A 475 -1.26 7.97 0.60
C CYS A 475 -2.56 7.62 -0.13
N GLY A 476 -3.45 6.86 0.51
CA GLY A 476 -4.76 6.47 -0.01
C GLY A 476 -4.72 5.43 -1.11
N LEU A 477 -3.58 4.73 -1.23
CA LEU A 477 -3.31 3.70 -2.24
C LEU A 477 -3.87 2.33 -1.87
N GLY A 478 -4.28 2.11 -0.62
CA GLY A 478 -4.84 0.84 -0.14
C GLY A 478 -6.08 0.34 -0.90
N GLY A 479 -6.70 1.19 -1.73
CA GLY A 479 -7.73 0.82 -2.71
C GLY A 479 -7.44 1.28 -4.15
N VAL A 480 -6.28 1.88 -4.44
CA VAL A 480 -5.97 2.45 -5.76
C VAL A 480 -5.55 1.38 -6.76
N TYR A 481 -5.15 0.18 -6.31
CA TYR A 481 -5.01 -0.96 -7.22
C TYR A 481 -6.33 -1.30 -7.93
N SER A 482 -7.50 -1.05 -7.32
CA SER A 482 -8.79 -1.17 -8.02
C SER A 482 -9.15 0.07 -8.86
N CYS A 483 -8.51 1.22 -8.61
CA CYS A 483 -8.75 2.48 -9.32
C CYS A 483 -7.86 2.61 -10.58
N PHE A 484 -6.60 2.13 -10.57
CA PHE A 484 -5.79 1.99 -11.78
C PHE A 484 -6.37 0.93 -12.74
N THR A 485 -7.00 -0.12 -12.20
CA THR A 485 -7.78 -1.03 -13.04
C THR A 485 -9.02 -0.36 -13.60
N MET A 486 -9.59 0.66 -12.93
CA MET A 486 -10.64 1.49 -13.51
C MET A 486 -10.09 2.37 -14.63
N ASP A 487 -8.96 3.07 -14.50
CA ASP A 487 -8.41 3.88 -15.62
C ASP A 487 -8.08 3.04 -16.86
N ASN A 488 -7.53 1.84 -16.66
CA ASN A 488 -7.34 0.88 -17.76
C ASN A 488 -8.68 0.31 -18.28
N ALA A 489 -9.68 0.13 -17.41
CA ALA A 489 -11.04 -0.28 -17.79
C ALA A 489 -11.88 0.86 -18.40
N MET A 490 -11.53 2.12 -18.16
CA MET A 490 -12.15 3.32 -18.75
C MET A 490 -11.72 3.46 -20.21
N ASP A 491 -10.45 3.15 -20.49
CA ASP A 491 -9.94 2.96 -21.86
C ASP A 491 -10.56 1.72 -22.52
N ASP A 492 -10.87 0.66 -21.76
CA ASP A 492 -11.51 -0.58 -22.26
C ASP A 492 -13.05 -0.48 -22.38
N LEU A 493 -13.70 0.48 -21.71
CA LEU A 493 -15.11 0.85 -21.90
C LEU A 493 -15.31 1.72 -23.15
N THR A 494 -14.37 1.70 -24.09
CA THR A 494 -14.68 1.91 -25.50
C THR A 494 -15.84 1.01 -25.87
N ILE A 495 -17.04 1.60 -25.88
CA ILE A 495 -18.22 1.04 -26.51
C ILE A 495 -17.75 0.52 -27.87
N SER A 496 -17.80 -0.80 -28.02
CA SER A 496 -17.33 -1.46 -29.22
C SER A 496 -18.16 -0.96 -30.41
N HIS A 497 -17.52 -0.11 -31.20
CA HIS A 497 -17.67 0.13 -32.65
C HIS A 497 -18.86 0.95 -33.17
N GLU A 498 -18.83 2.25 -32.91
CA GLU A 498 -19.19 3.30 -33.89
C GLU A 498 -18.19 4.48 -33.76
N ARG A 499 -17.23 4.61 -34.69
CA ARG A 499 -16.23 5.70 -34.66
C ARG A 499 -16.65 6.79 -35.64
N ILE A 500 -17.12 7.93 -35.14
CA ILE A 500 -17.46 9.08 -35.98
C ILE A 500 -16.18 9.89 -36.24
N ILE A 501 -15.85 10.11 -37.51
CA ILE A 501 -14.70 10.94 -37.93
C ILE A 501 -15.18 12.04 -38.87
N PHE A 502 -14.58 13.23 -38.78
CA PHE A 502 -14.76 14.27 -39.78
C PHE A 502 -13.98 13.96 -41.06
N SER A 503 -14.53 14.31 -42.22
CA SER A 503 -13.74 14.39 -43.46
C SER A 503 -12.59 15.40 -43.29
N ASN A 504 -11.52 15.26 -44.10
CA ASN A 504 -10.34 16.14 -44.00
C ASN A 504 -10.66 17.63 -44.14
N ASP A 505 -11.71 17.96 -44.88
CA ASP A 505 -12.24 19.32 -45.09
C ASP A 505 -13.34 19.70 -44.10
N LEU A 506 -13.66 18.84 -43.12
CA LEU A 506 -14.68 19.01 -42.07
C LEU A 506 -16.10 19.23 -42.61
N SER A 507 -16.36 18.88 -43.87
CA SER A 507 -17.66 19.07 -44.52
C SER A 507 -18.63 17.90 -44.31
N HIS A 508 -18.10 16.72 -43.99
CA HIS A 508 -18.87 15.50 -43.74
C HIS A 508 -18.47 14.83 -42.44
N LEU A 509 -19.45 14.21 -41.78
CA LEU A 509 -19.26 13.23 -40.71
C LEU A 509 -19.34 11.84 -41.35
N ILE A 510 -18.31 11.03 -41.12
CA ILE A 510 -18.19 9.68 -41.65
C ILE A 510 -18.33 8.73 -40.46
N LEU A 511 -19.35 7.88 -40.50
CA LEU A 511 -19.51 6.80 -39.54
C LEU A 511 -18.58 5.64 -39.95
N LEU A 512 -17.55 5.35 -39.16
CA LEU A 512 -16.69 4.18 -39.35
C LEU A 512 -17.10 3.05 -38.41
N LEU A 513 -17.35 1.88 -39.00
CA LEU A 513 -17.54 0.62 -38.28
C LEU A 513 -16.22 -0.14 -38.45
N ASP A 514 -15.22 0.13 -37.61
CA ASP A 514 -13.93 -0.58 -37.67
C ASP A 514 -14.03 -1.86 -36.82
N GLU A 515 -13.64 -3.01 -37.38
CA GLU A 515 -13.62 -4.31 -36.68
C GLU A 515 -12.34 -4.55 -35.85
N THR A 516 -11.23 -3.83 -36.05
CA THR A 516 -10.02 -4.17 -35.29
C THR A 516 -9.02 -3.01 -35.21
N SER A 517 -9.03 -2.26 -34.10
CA SER A 517 -7.80 -1.64 -33.58
C SER A 517 -7.94 -1.17 -32.13
N ALA A 518 -7.65 -2.08 -31.19
CA ALA A 518 -7.35 -1.71 -29.79
C ALA A 518 -6.02 -0.94 -29.62
N LYS A 519 -5.53 -0.25 -30.67
CA LYS A 519 -4.29 0.55 -30.70
C LYS A 519 -4.16 1.26 -32.06
N ALA A 520 -4.91 2.34 -32.26
CA ALA A 520 -4.75 3.24 -33.40
C ALA A 520 -4.39 4.65 -32.90
N SER A 521 -3.28 5.15 -33.42
CA SER A 521 -2.51 6.32 -32.98
C SER A 521 -3.26 7.65 -33.15
N ARG A 522 -2.98 8.60 -32.26
CA ARG A 522 -3.54 9.96 -32.19
C ARG A 522 -3.06 10.88 -33.33
N SER A 523 -3.37 10.57 -34.59
CA SER A 523 -3.08 11.49 -35.71
C SER A 523 -4.10 11.45 -36.84
N VAL A 524 -4.32 12.60 -37.48
CA VAL A 524 -5.31 12.88 -38.54
C VAL A 524 -4.99 12.16 -39.88
N ASP A 525 -3.94 11.36 -39.96
CA ASP A 525 -3.49 10.74 -41.21
C ASP A 525 -4.10 9.34 -41.49
N GLU A 526 -5.15 8.95 -40.77
CA GLU A 526 -5.80 7.63 -40.91
C GLU A 526 -6.79 7.53 -42.10
N SER A 527 -7.03 8.61 -42.85
CA SER A 527 -7.94 8.58 -44.02
C SER A 527 -7.51 7.59 -45.12
N ARG A 528 -6.24 7.14 -45.09
CA ARG A 528 -5.67 6.26 -46.13
C ARG A 528 -5.79 4.76 -45.84
N ASN A 529 -5.98 4.33 -44.58
CA ASN A 529 -5.90 2.91 -44.20
C ASN A 529 -7.16 2.33 -43.52
N ALA A 530 -8.26 3.09 -43.40
CA ALA A 530 -9.55 2.61 -42.89
C ALA A 530 -10.31 1.74 -43.93
N CYS A 531 -9.66 0.69 -44.42
CA CYS A 531 -10.24 -0.26 -45.38
C CYS A 531 -10.05 -1.69 -44.86
N GLN A 532 -10.88 -2.12 -43.90
CA GLN A 532 -11.21 -3.54 -43.74
C GLN A 532 -12.60 -3.70 -43.10
N GLU A 533 -13.49 -4.36 -43.87
CA GLU A 533 -14.78 -5.00 -43.55
C GLU A 533 -15.72 -4.35 -42.50
N TYR A 534 -16.78 -3.68 -43.01
CA TYR A 534 -17.89 -3.15 -42.21
C TYR A 534 -18.83 -4.27 -41.72
N ARG A 535 -19.18 -4.31 -40.42
CA ARG A 535 -20.20 -5.23 -39.85
C ARG A 535 -21.60 -5.06 -40.47
N ASP A 536 -22.37 -6.14 -40.46
CA ASP A 536 -23.80 -6.18 -40.84
C ASP A 536 -24.76 -5.45 -39.89
N ASP A 537 -24.23 -5.01 -38.74
CA ASP A 537 -25.00 -4.39 -37.67
C ASP A 537 -25.66 -3.09 -38.10
N ILE A 538 -25.06 -2.35 -39.03
CA ILE A 538 -25.65 -1.10 -39.56
C ILE A 538 -26.94 -1.36 -40.32
N VAL A 539 -27.01 -2.47 -41.05
CA VAL A 539 -28.24 -2.89 -41.76
C VAL A 539 -29.31 -3.20 -40.72
N GLN A 540 -28.94 -3.89 -39.64
CA GLN A 540 -29.87 -4.18 -38.56
C GLN A 540 -30.32 -2.91 -37.81
N TRP A 541 -29.40 -1.97 -37.56
CA TRP A 541 -29.65 -0.68 -36.94
C TRP A 541 -30.63 0.19 -37.75
N LEU A 542 -30.43 0.30 -39.08
CA LEU A 542 -31.30 1.06 -39.98
C LEU A 542 -32.76 0.58 -39.95
N TYR A 543 -32.98 -0.73 -39.81
CA TYR A 543 -34.33 -1.31 -39.75
C TYR A 543 -34.94 -1.33 -38.34
N MET A 544 -34.10 -1.41 -37.30
CA MET A 544 -34.55 -1.32 -35.91
C MET A 544 -34.99 0.11 -35.55
N GLY A 545 -34.27 1.10 -36.06
CA GLY A 545 -34.34 2.49 -35.62
C GLY A 545 -33.73 2.66 -34.23
N SER A 546 -33.26 3.86 -33.92
CA SER A 546 -32.79 4.21 -32.58
C SER A 546 -33.96 4.48 -31.63
N GLU A 547 -33.66 4.56 -30.33
CA GLU A 547 -34.55 5.21 -29.36
C GLU A 547 -34.89 6.64 -29.81
N PRO A 548 -35.98 7.24 -29.27
CA PRO A 548 -36.31 8.62 -29.55
C PRO A 548 -35.12 9.52 -29.19
N ILE A 549 -34.49 10.15 -30.20
CA ILE A 549 -33.32 11.01 -30.02
C ILE A 549 -33.51 12.10 -28.95
N GLY A 550 -34.75 12.49 -28.64
CA GLY A 550 -35.04 13.43 -27.56
C GLY A 550 -34.79 12.90 -26.16
N GLU A 551 -35.10 11.64 -25.90
CA GLU A 551 -34.83 11.00 -24.59
C GLU A 551 -33.31 10.93 -24.39
N GLN A 552 -32.57 10.48 -25.40
CA GLN A 552 -31.10 10.44 -25.38
C GLN A 552 -30.46 11.83 -25.23
N LEU A 553 -31.00 12.86 -25.88
CA LEU A 553 -30.51 14.24 -25.73
C LEU A 553 -30.82 14.83 -24.34
N GLU A 554 -31.93 14.42 -23.73
CA GLU A 554 -32.28 14.81 -22.37
C GLU A 554 -31.39 14.12 -21.33
N GLU A 555 -31.14 12.82 -21.51
CA GLU A 555 -30.15 12.06 -20.73
C GLU A 555 -28.74 12.64 -20.86
N TRP A 556 -28.30 12.98 -22.07
CA TRP A 556 -27.02 13.66 -22.31
C TRP A 556 -26.95 15.02 -21.62
N ALA A 557 -28.01 15.82 -21.67
CA ALA A 557 -28.08 17.10 -20.98
C ALA A 557 -28.01 16.93 -19.45
N ASN A 558 -28.71 15.92 -18.92
CA ASN A 558 -28.68 15.56 -17.50
C ASN A 558 -27.29 15.10 -17.06
N TYR A 559 -26.63 14.26 -17.88
CA TYR A 559 -25.26 13.82 -17.65
C TYR A 559 -24.28 14.99 -17.61
N ARG A 560 -24.30 15.90 -18.60
CA ARG A 560 -23.40 17.07 -18.61
C ARG A 560 -23.56 17.92 -17.35
N LYS A 561 -24.81 18.11 -16.90
CA LYS A 561 -25.10 18.85 -15.67
C LYS A 561 -24.61 18.10 -14.42
N ALA A 562 -24.87 16.80 -14.34
CA ALA A 562 -24.42 15.96 -13.22
C ALA A 562 -22.89 15.88 -13.14
N SER A 563 -22.22 15.66 -14.28
CA SER A 563 -20.75 15.64 -14.41
C SER A 563 -20.13 16.96 -13.96
N LYS A 564 -20.68 18.11 -14.41
CA LYS A 564 -20.21 19.43 -13.95
C LYS A 564 -20.36 19.61 -12.43
N ASN A 565 -21.52 19.23 -11.88
CA ASN A 565 -21.79 19.34 -10.45
C ASN A 565 -20.84 18.44 -9.63
N LEU A 566 -20.65 17.19 -10.03
CA LEU A 566 -19.71 16.26 -9.40
C LEU A 566 -18.27 16.76 -9.50
N GLY A 567 -17.87 17.31 -10.66
CA GLY A 567 -16.58 17.94 -10.84
C GLY A 567 -16.37 19.12 -9.87
N MET A 568 -17.42 19.92 -9.64
CA MET A 568 -17.38 21.02 -8.68
C MET A 568 -17.30 20.53 -7.22
N GLU A 569 -18.03 19.46 -6.85
CA GLU A 569 -17.89 18.81 -5.54
C GLU A 569 -16.46 18.33 -5.30
N LEU A 570 -15.86 17.65 -6.29
CA LEU A 570 -14.46 17.21 -6.23
C LEU A 570 -13.48 18.39 -6.14
N PHE A 571 -13.71 19.46 -6.91
CA PHE A 571 -12.90 20.67 -6.84
C PHE A 571 -12.94 21.30 -5.44
N MET A 572 -14.11 21.40 -4.80
CA MET A 572 -14.21 21.94 -3.44
C MET A 572 -13.39 21.12 -2.42
N ILE A 573 -13.36 19.80 -2.58
CA ILE A 573 -12.53 18.92 -1.76
C ILE A 573 -11.05 19.21 -2.00
N ILE A 574 -10.60 19.25 -3.26
CA ILE A 574 -9.21 19.57 -3.62
C ILE A 574 -8.80 20.95 -3.10
N GLU A 575 -9.68 21.95 -3.22
CA GLU A 575 -9.45 23.30 -2.73
C GLU A 575 -9.30 23.34 -1.21
N SER A 576 -10.16 22.62 -0.48
CA SER A 576 -10.06 22.52 0.98
C SER A 576 -8.75 21.86 1.42
N GLU A 577 -8.31 20.82 0.71
CA GLU A 577 -7.05 20.12 0.97
C GLU A 577 -5.83 20.97 0.64
N PHE A 578 -5.87 21.73 -0.45
CA PHE A 578 -4.83 22.69 -0.77
C PHE A 578 -4.68 23.75 0.33
N ARG A 579 -5.79 24.32 0.83
CA ARG A 579 -5.76 25.25 1.97
C ARG A 579 -5.22 24.59 3.23
N ARG A 580 -5.50 23.31 3.46
CA ARG A 580 -4.98 22.54 4.60
C ARG A 580 -3.46 22.38 4.49
N LEU A 581 -2.96 21.96 3.33
CA LEU A 581 -1.53 21.87 3.02
C LEU A 581 -0.84 23.21 3.24
N GLN A 582 -1.42 24.31 2.75
CA GLN A 582 -0.89 25.64 2.95
C GLN A 582 -0.75 25.98 4.45
N LYS A 583 -1.79 25.75 5.27
CA LYS A 583 -1.73 25.97 6.72
C LYS A 583 -0.69 25.10 7.43
N ILE A 584 -0.46 23.87 6.96
CA ILE A 584 0.58 22.99 7.51
C ILE A 584 1.96 23.52 7.14
N CYS A 585 2.17 23.94 5.90
CA CYS A 585 3.41 24.56 5.45
C CYS A 585 3.71 25.86 6.21
N GLU A 586 2.71 26.71 6.43
CA GLU A 586 2.85 27.95 7.22
C GLU A 586 3.30 27.65 8.66
N ARG A 587 2.70 26.64 9.31
CA ARG A 587 3.09 26.18 10.64
C ARG A 587 4.52 25.63 10.65
N LYS A 588 4.85 24.74 9.72
CA LYS A 588 6.19 24.15 9.59
C LYS A 588 7.26 25.22 9.36
N TYR A 589 7.00 26.16 8.47
CA TYR A 589 7.91 27.27 8.19
C TYR A 589 8.13 28.16 9.42
N LYS A 590 7.08 28.41 10.21
CA LYS A 590 7.20 29.11 11.49
C LYS A 590 8.08 28.35 12.48
N TYR A 591 7.86 27.04 12.66
CA TYR A 591 8.66 26.23 13.57
C TYR A 591 10.13 26.13 13.15
N LEU A 592 10.43 25.93 11.86
CA LEU A 592 11.81 25.92 11.35
C LEU A 592 12.53 27.25 11.59
N ARG A 593 11.80 28.37 11.52
CA ARG A 593 12.35 29.68 11.87
C ARG A 593 12.68 29.79 13.36
N GLU A 594 11.80 29.28 14.23
CA GLU A 594 12.00 29.26 15.68
C GLU A 594 13.14 28.33 16.08
N GLU A 595 13.21 27.12 15.51
CA GLU A 595 14.30 26.15 15.70
C GLU A 595 15.65 26.74 15.31
N LYS A 596 15.73 27.42 14.15
CA LYS A 596 16.96 28.11 13.73
C LYS A 596 17.41 29.15 14.74
N LEU A 597 16.48 29.84 15.41
CA LEU A 597 16.82 30.80 16.47
C LEU A 597 17.37 30.08 17.72
N TRP A 598 16.79 28.93 18.08
CA TRP A 598 17.26 28.12 19.20
C TRP A 598 18.67 27.57 18.96
N LEU A 599 18.93 26.97 17.79
CA LEU A 599 20.25 26.46 17.41
C LEU A 599 21.31 27.57 17.38
N ASP A 600 20.95 28.78 16.93
CA ASP A 600 21.85 29.94 16.92
C ASP A 600 22.16 30.42 18.36
N MET A 601 21.22 30.27 19.31
CA MET A 601 21.46 30.54 20.74
C MET A 601 22.32 29.45 21.39
N GLU A 602 22.02 28.18 21.12
CA GLU A 602 22.78 27.04 21.63
C GLU A 602 24.23 27.07 21.14
N GLY A 603 24.44 27.33 19.85
CA GLY A 603 25.79 27.48 19.27
C GLY A 603 26.62 28.58 19.95
N ILE A 604 26.00 29.71 20.32
CA ILE A 604 26.67 30.78 21.08
C ILE A 604 27.10 30.29 22.47
N CYS A 605 26.27 29.49 23.13
CA CYS A 605 26.60 28.93 24.44
C CYS A 605 27.73 27.91 24.33
N LEU A 606 27.64 26.98 23.37
CA LEU A 606 28.66 25.96 23.13
C LEU A 606 30.02 26.56 22.73
N GLU A 607 30.03 27.61 21.90
CA GLU A 607 31.26 28.31 21.53
C GLU A 607 31.93 28.98 22.75
N GLU A 608 31.15 29.53 23.67
CA GLU A 608 31.67 30.06 24.94
C GLU A 608 32.16 28.95 25.86
N ASP A 609 31.49 27.80 25.91
CA ASP A 609 31.96 26.65 26.69
C ASP A 609 33.31 26.15 26.21
N LYS A 610 33.44 25.96 24.89
CA LYS A 610 34.71 25.61 24.26
C LYS A 610 35.81 26.65 24.54
N ARG A 611 35.48 27.95 24.48
CA ARG A 611 36.43 29.03 24.79
C ARG A 611 36.93 28.97 26.25
N ARG A 612 36.07 28.59 27.20
CA ARG A 612 36.44 28.45 28.62
C ARG A 612 37.38 27.27 28.86
N GLU A 613 37.25 26.21 28.07
CA GLU A 613 38.14 25.06 28.12
C GLU A 613 39.53 25.38 27.53
N GLU A 614 39.59 26.19 26.46
CA GLU A 614 40.83 26.48 25.73
C GLU A 614 41.63 27.67 26.30
N ILE A 615 40.99 28.66 26.92
CA ILE A 615 41.64 29.91 27.37
C ILE A 615 41.35 30.17 28.85
N SER A 616 42.41 30.28 29.66
CA SER A 616 42.35 30.79 31.05
C SER A 616 42.07 32.30 31.04
N GLY A 617 40.82 32.67 30.80
CA GLY A 617 40.36 34.07 30.81
C GLY A 617 38.99 34.19 31.48
N ASN A 618 38.60 35.42 31.83
CA ASN A 618 37.31 35.64 32.50
C ASN A 618 36.14 35.17 31.60
N PRO A 619 35.26 34.28 32.09
CA PRO A 619 34.13 33.78 31.32
C PRO A 619 33.11 34.89 31.05
N GLN A 620 32.61 34.97 29.81
CA GLN A 620 31.48 35.84 29.51
C GLN A 620 30.19 35.14 29.96
N SER A 621 29.31 35.88 30.61
CA SER A 621 27.98 35.35 30.95
C SER A 621 27.19 35.10 29.66
N TYR A 622 26.54 33.93 29.52
CA TYR A 622 25.68 33.64 28.36
C TYR A 622 24.63 34.73 28.15
N LYS A 623 24.08 35.29 29.23
CA LYS A 623 23.15 36.42 29.17
C LYS A 623 23.73 37.60 28.38
N SER A 624 25.01 37.92 28.60
CA SER A 624 25.67 39.03 27.90
C SER A 624 25.92 38.74 26.42
N LEU A 625 26.29 37.51 26.08
CA LEU A 625 26.51 37.04 24.71
C LEU A 625 25.21 37.05 23.90
N LEU A 626 24.14 36.50 24.47
CA LEU A 626 22.81 36.50 23.86
C LEU A 626 22.27 37.93 23.68
N LEU A 627 22.47 38.82 24.66
CA LEU A 627 22.08 40.23 24.54
C LEU A 627 22.86 40.95 23.42
N LYS A 628 24.14 40.62 23.25
CA LYS A 628 24.99 41.16 22.18
C LYS A 628 24.52 40.66 20.81
N ARG A 629 24.15 39.38 20.69
CA ARG A 629 23.53 38.80 19.48
C ARG A 629 22.21 39.48 19.16
N GLN A 630 21.34 39.66 20.15
CA GLN A 630 20.05 40.35 20.01
C GLN A 630 20.23 41.79 19.48
N LYS A 631 21.20 42.54 20.01
CA LYS A 631 21.54 43.89 19.54
C LYS A 631 22.01 43.87 18.08
N ARG A 632 22.90 42.94 17.70
CA ARG A 632 23.38 42.79 16.31
C ARG A 632 22.24 42.50 15.32
N LEU A 633 21.29 41.63 15.70
CA LEU A 633 20.12 41.32 14.88
C LEU A 633 19.18 42.52 14.70
N ARG A 634 18.98 43.33 15.76
CA ARG A 634 18.23 44.59 15.64
C ARG A 634 18.91 45.57 14.68
N TRP A 635 20.22 45.75 14.78
CA TRP A 635 20.97 46.61 13.86
C TRP A 635 20.91 46.14 12.41
N ARG A 636 21.02 44.83 12.15
CA ARG A 636 20.84 44.26 10.80
C ARG A 636 19.44 44.53 10.22
N LYS A 637 18.38 44.40 11.03
CA LYS A 637 17.00 44.72 10.57
C LYS A 637 16.85 46.20 10.20
N VAL A 638 17.43 47.10 11.00
CA VAL A 638 17.41 48.54 10.71
C VAL A 638 18.19 48.84 9.43
N MET A 639 19.37 48.23 9.25
CA MET A 639 20.21 48.42 8.07
C MET A 639 19.56 47.87 6.79
N MET A 640 18.94 46.69 6.84
CA MET A 640 18.18 46.12 5.70
C MET A 640 16.99 47.01 5.31
N ARG A 641 16.28 47.57 6.29
CA ARG A 641 15.22 48.56 6.03
C ARG A 641 15.76 49.83 5.38
N TRP A 642 16.92 50.30 5.83
CA TRP A 642 17.57 51.49 5.27
C TRP A 642 18.06 51.27 3.83
N ILE A 643 18.63 50.10 3.54
CA ILE A 643 19.04 49.69 2.19
C ILE A 643 17.82 49.59 1.27
N ALA A 644 16.74 48.93 1.72
CA ALA A 644 15.51 48.84 0.94
C ALA A 644 14.89 50.23 0.66
N TRP A 645 14.96 51.15 1.61
CA TRP A 645 14.49 52.53 1.43
C TRP A 645 15.37 53.31 0.44
N SER A 646 16.69 53.15 0.52
CA SER A 646 17.65 53.78 -0.40
C SER A 646 17.60 53.23 -1.84
N TRP A 647 16.97 52.08 -2.08
CA TRP A 647 16.74 51.53 -3.42
C TRP A 647 15.41 52.00 -4.03
N ILE A 648 14.49 52.52 -3.20
CA ILE A 648 13.18 53.06 -3.60
C ILE A 648 13.23 54.60 -3.71
N SER A 649 14.31 55.22 -3.21
CA SER A 649 14.63 56.65 -3.33
C SER A 649 15.57 56.88 -4.50
#